data_AF-A0A914MPN6-F1
#
_entry.id   AF-A0A914MPN6-F1
#
_cell.length_a   1.000
_cell.length_b   1.000
_cell.length_c   1.000
_cell.angle_alpha   90.00
_cell.angle_beta   90.00
_cell.angle_gamma   90.00
#
_symmetry.space_group_name_H-M   'P 1'
#
loop_
_entity.id
_entity.type
_entity.pdbx_description
1 polymer ?
#
loop_
_entity_poly.entity_id
_entity_poly.type
_entity_poly.pdbx_seq_one_letter_code
_entity_poly.pdbx_strand_id
1 'polypeptide(L)'
;MNGKLEQGCGKCKENDCRNCKQKFCNTKEIGMKHCWTTNSSTCSTGYYENCFTERIETNELNKGCGNCTSPTCKTCTEHRCNDEFNAGCGTCEQNKIKKSCVDCSEFKCNSKNKLEETVFCYEREENGQEKEGSRVCPKKKCFISADTTKGESDGDLKKYTRQGCGKCPSPAIPCQSCNSSLCNTETLFKSSHYCWAEDNKTIPCKISEYGNACYYAVINDSKVEQGCGNKTSWTESNVLAAKCQNKYLCNDKISFNESLFCLNKETDELVISKRSLKQCDTECFFHRLSDGRMEQGCGKCTDQDCRNCKQNFCNHRTIGVKHCWATNGSICSTGYYENCFTERTETNKLKKGCGNCTSSACKTCTGHRCNEGNNFPYYCFDSDGQSLLECPNPDCYIDKDFNAGCGTCDENKINISCVDCRDYKCNSRNKTEQTIFCYEREESGEEKKGRRQCDKKMCYISVDLLKGQLFPLSKILSKELGRSEEIAFKEFTKQGCGNCPHNSITCRTCHSKDCNSQQFFKERHFCWTSENSTEQCSVSEHKRICYYAVINDNIVEQGCGNKTWNETNVRAAKCQNEHLCNTKKLFVESLFCLNKGKDDLKETKSSVIQCDNECFTRRYLDGKLEQSCGNCTNNDCKSCKINFCNTKDIVAKHCWTNNGSTCSAGYYENCFTERTETNKLNKGCGHCNSPTCKTCTGHRCNDGKKFPYYCFDSDGKKLLECPNPYCYIDRDLNAGCGTCERNKIKKSCVDCSDFKCNSRNKLKENIFCYEREYNGKEIEGSRPCVEKTCFISKDLVKGKIFCLVNYPLQREI
;
A
#
# COMPACT_ATOMS: atom_id res chain seq x y z
N MET A 1 -56.84 126.17 75.05
CA MET A 1 -56.76 127.28 76.02
C MET A 1 -57.52 126.88 77.28
N ASN A 2 -56.88 126.97 78.45
CA ASN A 2 -57.50 126.63 79.74
C ASN A 2 -58.39 127.80 80.21
N GLY A 3 -59.69 127.73 79.97
CA GLY A 3 -60.68 128.67 80.51
C GLY A 3 -61.21 128.18 81.87
N LYS A 4 -61.06 129.00 82.92
CA LYS A 4 -61.67 128.79 84.24
C LYS A 4 -63.18 129.01 84.14
N LEU A 5 -63.96 128.18 84.84
CA LEU A 5 -65.41 128.28 84.97
C LEU A 5 -65.73 129.15 86.21
N GLU A 6 -66.49 130.23 86.06
CA GLU A 6 -67.11 130.97 87.17
C GLU A 6 -68.59 130.57 87.31
N GLN A 7 -69.10 130.48 88.54
CA GLN A 7 -70.48 130.09 88.86
C GLN A 7 -71.12 131.15 89.76
N GLY A 8 -72.33 131.62 89.43
CA GLY A 8 -73.05 132.65 90.18
C GLY A 8 -74.57 132.66 89.92
N CYS A 9 -75.35 133.25 90.83
CA CYS A 9 -76.83 133.29 90.77
C CYS A 9 -77.35 134.65 90.25
N GLY A 10 -78.19 134.65 89.21
CA GLY A 10 -78.82 135.84 88.62
C GLY A 10 -79.48 135.56 87.26
N LYS A 11 -80.28 136.50 86.71
CA LYS A 11 -80.87 136.38 85.36
C LYS A 11 -79.83 136.70 84.28
N CYS A 12 -79.50 135.73 83.42
CA CYS A 12 -78.63 135.92 82.25
C CYS A 12 -79.18 136.91 81.23
N LYS A 13 -78.28 137.65 80.57
CA LYS A 13 -78.61 138.67 79.56
C LYS A 13 -77.96 138.47 78.18
N GLU A 14 -77.37 137.30 77.88
CA GLU A 14 -76.83 137.00 76.54
C GLU A 14 -77.14 135.55 76.11
N ASN A 15 -77.11 135.29 74.80
CA ASN A 15 -77.68 134.11 74.12
C ASN A 15 -77.03 132.75 74.46
N ASP A 16 -75.92 132.72 75.21
CA ASP A 16 -75.16 131.50 75.50
C ASP A 16 -75.22 131.08 76.98
N CYS A 17 -76.39 131.20 77.58
CA CYS A 17 -76.67 130.75 78.94
C CYS A 17 -77.99 129.98 79.01
N ARG A 18 -77.99 128.79 79.64
CA ARG A 18 -79.20 128.00 79.91
C ARG A 18 -79.59 128.10 81.38
N ASN A 19 -80.84 128.51 81.65
CA ASN A 19 -81.42 128.43 82.99
C ASN A 19 -81.79 126.98 83.33
N CYS A 20 -81.40 126.50 84.50
CA CYS A 20 -81.80 125.20 85.04
C CYS A 20 -82.67 125.40 86.30
N LYS A 21 -83.70 124.56 86.48
CA LYS A 21 -84.64 124.61 87.64
C LYS A 21 -84.42 123.48 88.67
N GLN A 22 -83.23 122.86 88.70
CA GLN A 22 -82.91 121.79 89.64
C GLN A 22 -81.88 122.23 90.68
N LYS A 23 -81.90 121.56 91.84
CA LYS A 23 -81.17 121.95 93.06
C LYS A 23 -79.63 121.81 92.93
N PHE A 24 -79.11 121.20 91.85
CA PHE A 24 -77.68 121.10 91.48
C PHE A 24 -77.55 120.86 89.95
N CYS A 25 -76.94 121.76 89.16
CA CYS A 25 -76.85 121.60 87.69
C CYS A 25 -75.58 122.16 87.02
N ASN A 26 -74.49 122.09 87.75
CA ASN A 26 -73.19 122.61 87.38
C ASN A 26 -72.16 121.46 87.19
N THR A 27 -72.52 120.42 86.42
CA THR A 27 -71.60 119.33 86.02
C THR A 27 -70.96 119.57 84.65
N LYS A 28 -69.73 119.03 84.46
CA LYS A 28 -68.87 119.22 83.28
C LYS A 28 -69.47 118.71 81.96
N GLU A 29 -70.55 117.94 82.04
CA GLU A 29 -71.21 117.21 80.94
C GLU A 29 -72.17 118.07 80.10
N ILE A 30 -72.40 119.33 80.48
CA ILE A 30 -73.34 120.24 79.78
C ILE A 30 -72.58 121.24 78.86
N GLY A 31 -71.24 121.20 78.84
CA GLY A 31 -70.41 122.04 77.97
C GLY A 31 -70.27 121.49 76.54
N MET A 32 -70.33 122.37 75.54
CA MET A 32 -70.04 122.01 74.13
C MET A 32 -68.54 122.01 73.85
N LYS A 33 -68.07 121.08 73.01
CA LYS A 33 -66.71 121.06 72.45
C LYS A 33 -66.75 121.58 71.02
N HIS A 34 -65.76 122.39 70.63
CA HIS A 34 -65.62 122.87 69.25
C HIS A 34 -64.56 122.05 68.50
N CYS A 35 -64.90 121.47 67.34
CA CYS A 35 -63.96 120.85 66.40
C CYS A 35 -63.68 121.79 65.22
N TRP A 36 -62.48 121.69 64.64
CA TRP A 36 -62.12 122.41 63.42
C TRP A 36 -62.72 121.73 62.18
N THR A 37 -63.31 122.53 61.30
CA THR A 37 -63.73 122.07 59.96
C THR A 37 -62.68 122.42 58.91
N THR A 38 -62.77 121.79 57.75
CA THR A 38 -61.85 121.98 56.61
C THR A 38 -61.75 123.45 56.15
N ASN A 39 -62.73 124.30 56.47
CA ASN A 39 -62.76 125.73 56.10
C ASN A 39 -62.24 126.68 57.19
N SER A 40 -61.50 126.18 58.17
CA SER A 40 -60.97 126.96 59.31
C SER A 40 -62.03 127.58 60.23
N SER A 41 -63.30 127.21 60.09
CA SER A 41 -64.36 127.50 61.06
C SER A 41 -64.48 126.37 62.08
N THR A 42 -65.15 126.63 63.20
CA THR A 42 -65.42 125.62 64.22
C THR A 42 -66.88 125.17 64.20
N CYS A 43 -67.12 123.87 64.38
CA CYS A 43 -68.44 123.29 64.66
C CYS A 43 -68.53 122.85 66.12
N SER A 44 -69.66 123.08 66.78
CA SER A 44 -69.91 122.68 68.17
C SER A 44 -70.56 121.29 68.20
N THR A 45 -70.05 120.38 69.02
CA THR A 45 -70.55 119.00 69.18
C THR A 45 -70.61 118.67 70.67
N GLY A 46 -71.41 117.66 71.06
CA GLY A 46 -71.49 117.23 72.45
C GLY A 46 -70.13 116.77 72.97
N TYR A 47 -69.85 116.90 74.27
CA TYR A 47 -68.52 116.60 74.84
C TYR A 47 -67.99 115.18 74.51
N TYR A 48 -68.89 114.21 74.31
CA TYR A 48 -68.58 112.82 73.96
C TYR A 48 -68.62 112.49 72.46
N GLU A 49 -68.89 113.47 71.59
CA GLU A 49 -68.91 113.25 70.14
C GLU A 49 -67.52 113.48 69.53
N ASN A 50 -67.18 112.64 68.56
CA ASN A 50 -65.85 112.63 67.94
C ASN A 50 -65.72 113.70 66.85
N CYS A 51 -64.52 114.27 66.73
CA CYS A 51 -64.09 114.95 65.51
C CYS A 51 -63.46 113.88 64.60
N PHE A 52 -63.71 113.90 63.29
CA PHE A 52 -63.10 112.95 62.36
C PHE A 52 -62.14 113.62 61.37
N THR A 53 -61.29 112.79 60.75
CA THR A 53 -60.47 113.18 59.60
C THR A 53 -60.43 112.01 58.62
N GLU A 54 -60.73 112.27 57.35
CA GLU A 54 -60.67 111.26 56.29
C GLU A 54 -59.88 111.77 55.07
N ARG A 55 -59.38 110.83 54.26
CA ARG A 55 -58.89 111.12 52.91
C ARG A 55 -59.85 110.54 51.89
N ILE A 56 -60.30 111.38 50.97
CA ILE A 56 -61.18 111.00 49.85
C ILE A 56 -60.35 110.49 48.66
N GLU A 57 -61.01 110.01 47.60
CA GLU A 57 -60.39 109.37 46.42
C GLU A 57 -59.33 110.23 45.71
N THR A 58 -59.38 111.55 45.87
CA THR A 58 -58.38 112.51 45.36
C THR A 58 -57.17 112.68 46.28
N ASN A 59 -57.12 111.96 47.40
CA ASN A 59 -56.11 112.04 48.46
C ASN A 59 -56.12 113.35 49.27
N GLU A 60 -57.17 114.18 49.16
CA GLU A 60 -57.39 115.41 49.95
C GLU A 60 -58.00 115.13 51.33
N LEU A 61 -57.72 116.01 52.30
CA LEU A 61 -58.02 115.80 53.73
C LEU A 61 -59.30 116.53 54.16
N ASN A 62 -60.33 115.80 54.60
CA ASN A 62 -61.60 116.36 55.04
C ASN A 62 -61.77 116.24 56.57
N LYS A 63 -62.24 117.30 57.26
CA LYS A 63 -62.40 117.37 58.73
C LYS A 63 -63.78 117.88 59.13
N GLY A 64 -64.42 117.22 60.11
CA GLY A 64 -65.76 117.60 60.59
C GLY A 64 -66.16 117.05 61.97
N CYS A 65 -67.36 117.42 62.42
CA CYS A 65 -68.00 116.92 63.65
C CYS A 65 -68.98 115.79 63.32
N GLY A 66 -69.02 114.72 64.13
CA GLY A 66 -70.02 113.64 64.03
C GLY A 66 -69.44 112.27 63.62
N ASN A 67 -70.33 111.31 63.36
CA ASN A 67 -69.94 109.95 62.98
C ASN A 67 -69.62 109.85 61.46
N CYS A 68 -68.39 109.44 61.14
CA CYS A 68 -67.94 109.16 59.76
C CYS A 68 -68.30 107.72 59.36
N THR A 69 -68.85 107.53 58.14
CA THR A 69 -69.29 106.23 57.61
C THR A 69 -68.34 105.63 56.54
N SER A 70 -67.18 106.26 56.27
CA SER A 70 -66.22 105.81 55.25
C SER A 70 -65.24 104.74 55.76
N PRO A 71 -64.90 103.69 54.99
CA PRO A 71 -63.94 102.65 55.37
C PRO A 71 -62.47 103.13 55.43
N THR A 72 -62.15 104.36 55.00
CA THR A 72 -60.83 104.98 55.18
C THR A 72 -60.72 105.78 56.48
N CYS A 73 -61.79 105.86 57.28
CA CYS A 73 -61.77 106.58 58.56
C CYS A 73 -60.90 105.86 59.60
N LYS A 74 -59.90 106.57 60.13
CA LYS A 74 -59.11 106.11 61.28
C LYS A 74 -59.64 106.72 62.57
N THR A 75 -60.34 105.91 63.35
CA THR A 75 -60.54 106.12 64.79
C THR A 75 -59.43 105.36 65.53
N CYS A 76 -58.45 106.08 66.07
CA CYS A 76 -57.29 105.44 66.70
C CYS A 76 -57.60 105.03 68.15
N THR A 77 -57.71 103.72 68.41
CA THR A 77 -57.42 103.11 69.72
C THR A 77 -56.69 101.76 69.51
N GLU A 78 -55.36 101.80 69.70
CA GLU A 78 -54.35 100.75 70.03
C GLU A 78 -54.18 99.45 69.17
N HIS A 79 -52.91 99.08 68.88
CA HIS A 79 -52.44 98.17 67.80
C HIS A 79 -51.84 96.81 68.24
N ARG A 80 -52.12 95.69 67.52
CA ARG A 80 -51.16 94.61 67.11
C ARG A 80 -51.78 93.50 66.21
N CYS A 81 -51.00 92.95 65.26
CA CYS A 81 -51.01 91.55 64.71
C CYS A 81 -49.80 91.29 63.74
N ASN A 82 -49.32 90.03 63.62
CA ASN A 82 -48.08 89.53 62.97
C ASN A 82 -48.34 88.23 62.12
N ASP A 83 -47.63 87.99 60.98
CA ASP A 83 -46.94 86.71 60.55
C ASP A 83 -46.48 86.58 59.04
N GLU A 84 -45.26 86.03 58.88
CA GLU A 84 -44.52 85.29 57.81
C GLU A 84 -44.32 85.73 56.34
N PHE A 85 -44.98 86.75 55.82
CA PHE A 85 -44.47 87.46 54.63
C PHE A 85 -44.05 88.86 55.05
N ASN A 86 -42.74 89.09 55.09
CA ASN A 86 -42.22 90.41 55.40
C ASN A 86 -42.38 91.31 54.16
N ALA A 87 -43.56 91.90 54.04
CA ALA A 87 -43.72 93.08 53.22
C ALA A 87 -43.27 94.30 54.03
N GLY A 88 -42.22 94.97 53.56
CA GLY A 88 -41.72 96.20 54.14
C GLY A 88 -41.78 97.34 53.12
N CYS A 89 -41.65 98.56 53.61
CA CYS A 89 -41.39 99.71 52.74
C CYS A 89 -39.88 99.77 52.37
N GLY A 90 -39.57 100.30 51.19
CA GLY A 90 -38.21 100.38 50.64
C GLY A 90 -37.88 99.22 49.70
N THR A 91 -36.75 99.32 49.00
CA THR A 91 -36.30 98.26 48.07
C THR A 91 -35.55 97.13 48.79
N CYS A 92 -35.48 95.95 48.17
CA CYS A 92 -34.68 94.81 48.61
C CYS A 92 -33.22 95.19 48.86
N GLU A 93 -32.67 96.08 48.01
CA GLU A 93 -31.32 96.62 48.13
C GLU A 93 -31.18 97.55 49.34
N GLN A 94 -32.12 98.48 49.52
CA GLN A 94 -32.14 99.40 50.67
C GLN A 94 -32.19 98.64 52.00
N ASN A 95 -32.96 97.55 52.04
CA ASN A 95 -33.13 96.70 53.21
C ASN A 95 -32.04 95.62 53.34
N LYS A 96 -31.05 95.56 52.44
CA LYS A 96 -29.94 94.60 52.43
C LYS A 96 -30.39 93.13 52.53
N ILE A 97 -31.50 92.79 51.87
CA ILE A 97 -32.04 91.42 51.89
C ILE A 97 -31.14 90.49 51.07
N LYS A 98 -30.56 89.48 51.72
CA LYS A 98 -29.61 88.53 51.10
C LYS A 98 -30.25 87.26 50.51
N LYS A 99 -31.57 87.11 50.62
CA LYS A 99 -32.37 86.03 50.03
C LYS A 99 -33.18 86.55 48.85
N SER A 100 -33.84 85.65 48.11
CA SER A 100 -34.76 86.02 47.03
C SER A 100 -35.77 87.09 47.47
N CYS A 101 -35.75 88.25 46.80
CA CYS A 101 -36.58 89.41 47.13
C CYS A 101 -37.05 90.13 45.85
N VAL A 102 -38.25 90.70 45.86
CA VAL A 102 -38.86 91.38 44.70
C VAL A 102 -39.33 92.78 45.07
N ASP A 103 -38.84 93.78 44.34
CA ASP A 103 -39.30 95.17 44.47
C ASP A 103 -40.65 95.37 43.77
N CYS A 104 -41.51 96.23 44.33
CA CYS A 104 -42.75 96.62 43.69
C CYS A 104 -43.21 98.03 44.09
N SER A 105 -43.88 98.74 43.18
CA SER A 105 -44.27 100.15 43.35
C SER A 105 -45.77 100.44 43.19
N GLU A 106 -46.56 99.47 42.73
CA GLU A 106 -48.00 99.62 42.53
C GLU A 106 -48.80 99.44 43.83
N PHE A 107 -49.98 100.04 43.92
CA PHE A 107 -50.86 99.84 45.07
C PHE A 107 -51.24 98.35 45.22
N LYS A 108 -50.99 97.75 46.40
CA LYS A 108 -51.18 96.31 46.69
C LYS A 108 -50.28 95.34 45.90
N CYS A 109 -49.09 95.78 45.47
CA CYS A 109 -48.18 94.97 44.66
C CYS A 109 -47.42 93.85 45.40
N ASN A 110 -47.39 93.89 46.72
CA ASN A 110 -46.62 93.03 47.62
C ASN A 110 -47.32 91.67 47.87
N SER A 111 -47.67 90.95 46.80
CA SER A 111 -48.33 89.64 46.88
C SER A 111 -47.35 88.46 46.90
N LYS A 112 -47.75 87.36 47.55
CA LYS A 112 -46.99 86.09 47.57
C LYS A 112 -46.69 85.57 46.15
N ASN A 113 -47.68 85.62 45.26
CA ASN A 113 -47.55 85.17 43.87
C ASN A 113 -46.42 85.91 43.14
N LYS A 114 -46.21 87.18 43.44
CA LYS A 114 -45.14 87.97 42.81
C LYS A 114 -43.74 87.43 43.14
N LEU A 115 -43.54 86.89 44.35
CA LEU A 115 -42.28 86.24 44.74
C LEU A 115 -42.15 84.85 44.10
N GLU A 116 -43.23 84.06 44.06
CA GLU A 116 -43.24 82.68 43.53
C GLU A 116 -43.12 82.61 41.99
N GLU A 117 -43.70 83.56 41.26
CA GLU A 117 -43.59 83.65 39.79
C GLU A 117 -42.26 84.26 39.31
N THR A 118 -41.45 84.71 40.25
CA THR A 118 -40.14 85.31 39.99
C THR A 118 -39.04 84.25 40.05
N VAL A 119 -38.20 84.22 39.02
CA VAL A 119 -37.09 83.27 38.92
C VAL A 119 -35.85 83.86 39.60
N PHE A 120 -35.33 83.13 40.58
CA PHE A 120 -34.03 83.37 41.19
C PHE A 120 -33.07 82.27 40.75
N CYS A 121 -31.77 82.56 40.74
CA CYS A 121 -30.75 81.60 40.32
C CYS A 121 -29.72 81.42 41.42
N TYR A 122 -29.09 80.25 41.50
CA TYR A 122 -27.85 80.15 42.26
C TYR A 122 -26.77 81.01 41.62
N GLU A 123 -25.97 81.68 42.44
CA GLU A 123 -24.85 82.50 42.03
C GLU A 123 -23.55 81.91 42.59
N ARG A 124 -22.57 81.70 41.72
CA ARG A 124 -21.22 81.22 42.05
C ARG A 124 -20.22 81.75 41.02
N GLU A 125 -19.17 82.40 41.49
CA GLU A 125 -17.97 82.68 40.69
C GLU A 125 -16.96 81.53 40.84
N GLU A 126 -15.99 81.44 39.93
CA GLU A 126 -14.90 80.45 40.03
C GLU A 126 -14.23 80.48 41.41
N ASN A 127 -13.97 79.30 41.99
CA ASN A 127 -13.49 79.10 43.36
C ASN A 127 -14.42 79.62 44.47
N GLY A 128 -15.61 80.11 44.14
CA GLY A 128 -16.60 80.62 45.09
C GLY A 128 -17.50 79.54 45.68
N GLN A 129 -18.22 79.90 46.74
CA GLN A 129 -19.31 79.09 47.29
C GLN A 129 -20.62 79.42 46.57
N GLU A 130 -21.44 78.39 46.32
CA GLU A 130 -22.80 78.56 45.80
C GLU A 130 -23.67 79.29 46.83
N LYS A 131 -24.40 80.30 46.36
CA LYS A 131 -25.33 81.09 47.19
C LYS A 131 -26.64 81.31 46.42
N GLU A 132 -27.74 81.37 47.15
CA GLU A 132 -29.04 81.72 46.60
C GLU A 132 -29.03 83.18 46.12
N GLY A 133 -29.37 83.41 44.84
CA GLY A 133 -29.45 84.75 44.27
C GLY A 133 -30.57 85.56 44.92
N SER A 134 -30.22 86.76 45.40
CA SER A 134 -31.19 87.68 46.00
C SER A 134 -31.96 88.52 44.98
N ARG A 135 -31.46 88.58 43.73
CA ARG A 135 -31.99 89.43 42.67
C ARG A 135 -32.87 88.66 41.71
N VAL A 136 -33.94 89.31 41.28
CA VAL A 136 -34.82 88.84 40.21
C VAL A 136 -34.02 88.60 38.95
N CYS A 137 -34.12 87.40 38.37
CA CYS A 137 -33.48 87.10 37.10
C CYS A 137 -34.33 87.64 35.93
N PRO A 138 -33.94 88.75 35.26
CA PRO A 138 -34.85 89.47 34.35
C PRO A 138 -35.25 88.65 33.13
N LYS A 139 -34.42 87.68 32.75
CA LYS A 139 -34.64 86.80 31.59
C LYS A 139 -35.27 85.46 31.97
N LYS A 140 -35.63 85.24 33.24
CA LYS A 140 -36.17 83.98 33.79
C LYS A 140 -35.33 82.74 33.38
N LYS A 141 -34.00 82.90 33.34
CA LYS A 141 -33.05 81.87 32.91
C LYS A 141 -31.84 81.83 33.83
N CYS A 142 -31.57 80.67 34.39
CA CYS A 142 -30.37 80.41 35.19
C CYS A 142 -29.40 79.56 34.37
N PHE A 143 -28.09 79.71 34.61
CA PHE A 143 -27.07 78.89 33.97
C PHE A 143 -26.11 78.27 34.99
N ILE A 144 -25.54 77.12 34.62
CA ILE A 144 -24.38 76.51 35.27
C ILE A 144 -23.37 76.11 34.17
N SER A 145 -22.12 76.50 34.33
CA SER A 145 -21.03 76.16 33.41
C SER A 145 -19.80 75.68 34.16
N ALA A 146 -19.04 74.74 33.60
CA ALA A 146 -17.77 74.31 34.18
C ALA A 146 -16.70 74.12 33.11
N ASP A 147 -15.49 74.63 33.37
CA ASP A 147 -14.34 74.47 32.48
C ASP A 147 -13.66 73.12 32.69
N THR A 148 -14.08 72.12 31.90
CA THR A 148 -13.57 70.74 31.98
C THR A 148 -12.16 70.59 31.43
N THR A 149 -11.60 71.59 30.75
CA THR A 149 -10.21 71.54 30.27
C THR A 149 -9.20 71.83 31.40
N LYS A 150 -9.66 72.46 32.48
CA LYS A 150 -8.84 72.84 33.64
C LYS A 150 -8.92 71.86 34.82
N GLY A 151 -9.84 70.90 34.79
CA GLY A 151 -10.01 69.89 35.83
C GLY A 151 -10.74 68.66 35.32
N GLU A 152 -10.09 67.50 35.38
CA GLU A 152 -10.64 66.21 34.92
C GLU A 152 -11.36 65.43 36.02
N SER A 153 -11.16 65.77 37.30
CA SER A 153 -11.76 65.04 38.43
C SER A 153 -13.02 65.74 38.98
N ASP A 154 -13.93 64.96 39.55
CA ASP A 154 -15.21 65.43 40.13
C ASP A 154 -15.01 66.46 41.26
N GLY A 155 -13.85 66.44 41.93
CA GLY A 155 -13.45 67.43 42.93
C GLY A 155 -13.00 68.77 42.33
N ASP A 156 -12.34 68.73 41.17
CA ASP A 156 -11.84 69.93 40.47
C ASP A 156 -12.97 70.67 39.75
N LEU A 157 -13.99 69.95 39.27
CA LEU A 157 -15.17 70.51 38.59
C LEU A 157 -15.87 71.60 39.42
N LYS A 158 -16.00 71.41 40.74
CA LYS A 158 -16.61 72.41 41.63
C LYS A 158 -15.84 73.74 41.65
N LYS A 159 -14.51 73.68 41.52
CA LYS A 159 -13.60 74.83 41.56
C LYS A 159 -13.74 75.71 40.32
N TYR A 160 -13.98 75.08 39.17
CA TYR A 160 -14.13 75.75 37.87
C TYR A 160 -15.59 75.92 37.43
N THR A 161 -16.54 75.73 38.35
CA THR A 161 -17.97 75.93 38.10
C THR A 161 -18.36 77.39 38.31
N ARG A 162 -19.11 77.96 37.37
CA ARG A 162 -19.81 79.25 37.50
C ARG A 162 -21.32 79.05 37.38
N GLN A 163 -22.07 79.80 38.19
CA GLN A 163 -23.53 79.80 38.22
C GLN A 163 -24.05 81.23 38.24
N GLY A 164 -25.14 81.49 37.55
CA GLY A 164 -25.78 82.81 37.65
C GLY A 164 -27.06 82.95 36.85
N CYS A 165 -27.59 84.16 36.84
CA CYS A 165 -28.71 84.55 35.99
C CYS A 165 -28.22 84.93 34.59
N GLY A 166 -28.90 84.44 33.56
CA GLY A 166 -28.70 84.82 32.17
C GLY A 166 -28.46 83.65 31.22
N LYS A 167 -27.72 83.93 30.15
CA LYS A 167 -27.28 82.91 29.19
C LYS A 167 -25.90 82.39 29.59
N CYS A 168 -25.53 81.23 29.09
CA CYS A 168 -24.19 80.68 29.24
C CYS A 168 -23.09 81.69 28.84
N PRO A 169 -22.00 81.79 29.63
CA PRO A 169 -20.99 82.83 29.46
C PRO A 169 -20.12 82.63 28.20
N SER A 170 -19.94 81.39 27.76
CA SER A 170 -19.16 81.05 26.56
C SER A 170 -19.72 79.78 25.90
N PRO A 171 -19.77 79.71 24.56
CA PRO A 171 -20.08 78.46 23.85
C PRO A 171 -18.95 77.43 23.93
N ALA A 172 -17.71 77.87 24.18
CA ALA A 172 -16.53 77.00 24.25
C ALA A 172 -16.38 76.27 25.59
N ILE A 173 -17.21 76.61 26.58
CA ILE A 173 -17.19 76.00 27.91
C ILE A 173 -18.50 75.24 28.11
N PRO A 174 -18.45 73.97 28.56
CA PRO A 174 -19.64 73.20 28.93
C PRO A 174 -20.59 74.01 29.79
N CYS A 175 -21.84 74.13 29.37
CA CYS A 175 -22.85 74.92 30.07
C CYS A 175 -24.27 74.40 29.84
N GLN A 176 -25.10 74.54 30.86
CA GLN A 176 -26.54 74.31 30.79
C GLN A 176 -27.32 75.51 31.31
N SER A 177 -28.56 75.62 30.85
CA SER A 177 -29.52 76.62 31.32
C SER A 177 -30.87 76.01 31.66
N CYS A 178 -31.58 76.62 32.58
CA CYS A 178 -32.88 76.19 33.06
C CYS A 178 -33.75 77.41 33.43
N ASN A 179 -35.07 77.23 33.50
CA ASN A 179 -36.03 78.36 33.57
C ASN A 179 -36.86 78.40 34.87
N SER A 180 -36.61 77.50 35.81
CA SER A 180 -37.26 77.49 37.14
C SER A 180 -36.37 78.16 38.19
N SER A 181 -36.97 78.59 39.31
CA SER A 181 -36.19 79.17 40.40
C SER A 181 -35.20 78.15 40.96
N LEU A 182 -33.95 78.57 41.20
CA LEU A 182 -32.86 77.81 41.83
C LEU A 182 -32.54 76.46 41.14
N CYS A 183 -32.67 76.43 39.81
CA CYS A 183 -32.54 75.19 39.03
C CYS A 183 -31.12 74.86 38.56
N ASN A 184 -30.21 75.83 38.57
CA ASN A 184 -28.86 75.73 37.99
C ASN A 184 -27.86 75.05 38.93
N THR A 185 -28.16 73.82 39.33
CA THR A 185 -27.39 73.02 40.30
C THR A 185 -26.32 72.14 39.63
N GLU A 186 -25.36 71.63 40.41
CA GLU A 186 -24.37 70.65 39.92
C GLU A 186 -25.03 69.39 39.34
N THR A 187 -26.16 68.96 39.91
CA THR A 187 -26.97 67.85 39.41
C THR A 187 -27.44 68.08 37.97
N LEU A 188 -27.86 69.32 37.65
CA LEU A 188 -28.21 69.70 36.28
C LEU A 188 -27.00 69.54 35.35
N PHE A 189 -25.83 70.04 35.75
CA PHE A 189 -24.63 69.94 34.94
C PHE A 189 -24.22 68.49 34.67
N LYS A 190 -24.24 67.63 35.69
CA LYS A 190 -23.87 66.20 35.61
C LYS A 190 -24.89 65.32 34.89
N SER A 191 -26.09 65.82 34.63
CA SER A 191 -27.13 65.09 33.88
C SER A 191 -26.81 64.90 32.39
N SER A 192 -25.80 65.60 31.87
CA SER A 192 -25.36 65.51 30.48
C SER A 192 -23.85 65.28 30.38
N HIS A 193 -23.46 64.53 29.35
CA HIS A 193 -22.09 64.51 28.86
C HIS A 193 -21.86 65.72 27.94
N TYR A 194 -20.61 66.14 27.70
CA TYR A 194 -20.35 67.29 26.82
C TYR A 194 -19.33 66.91 25.75
N CYS A 195 -19.70 67.20 24.51
CA CYS A 195 -18.90 66.93 23.32
C CYS A 195 -18.65 68.23 22.57
N TRP A 196 -17.59 68.26 21.76
CA TRP A 196 -17.43 69.29 20.75
C TRP A 196 -18.50 69.11 19.68
N ALA A 197 -19.23 70.19 19.38
CA ALA A 197 -20.01 70.31 18.15
C ALA A 197 -19.17 70.95 17.04
N GLU A 198 -18.32 71.91 17.42
CA GLU A 198 -17.33 72.60 16.60
C GLU A 198 -16.12 72.88 17.50
N ASP A 199 -14.94 73.20 16.94
CA ASP A 199 -13.67 73.35 17.69
C ASP A 199 -13.71 74.38 18.84
N ASN A 200 -14.71 75.26 18.85
CA ASN A 200 -14.92 76.30 19.84
C ASN A 200 -16.33 76.28 20.46
N LYS A 201 -17.09 75.20 20.25
CA LYS A 201 -18.50 75.11 20.66
C LYS A 201 -18.80 73.74 21.23
N THR A 202 -19.17 73.75 22.50
CA THR A 202 -19.58 72.55 23.23
C THR A 202 -21.09 72.40 23.19
N ILE A 203 -21.56 71.15 23.19
CA ILE A 203 -22.98 70.83 23.31
C ILE A 203 -23.22 69.83 24.44
N PRO A 204 -24.30 70.00 25.22
CA PRO A 204 -24.73 69.00 26.20
C PRO A 204 -25.41 67.82 25.48
N CYS A 205 -24.91 66.63 25.76
CA CYS A 205 -25.42 65.35 25.29
C CYS A 205 -26.11 64.63 26.45
N LYS A 206 -27.44 64.45 26.36
CA LYS A 206 -28.17 63.71 27.38
C LYS A 206 -27.63 62.29 27.49
N ILE A 207 -27.18 61.91 28.68
CA ILE A 207 -26.55 60.60 28.93
C ILE A 207 -27.53 59.46 28.58
N SER A 208 -28.81 59.63 28.90
CA SER A 208 -29.87 58.66 28.61
C SER A 208 -30.11 58.41 27.12
N GLU A 209 -29.72 59.35 26.25
CA GLU A 209 -30.01 59.30 24.81
C GLU A 209 -28.78 58.88 24.00
N TYR A 210 -27.59 59.36 24.39
CA TYR A 210 -26.38 59.22 23.59
C TYR A 210 -25.27 58.37 24.25
N GLY A 211 -25.49 57.90 25.49
CA GLY A 211 -24.60 56.97 26.19
C GLY A 211 -23.15 57.43 26.27
N ASN A 212 -22.85 58.47 27.08
CA ASN A 212 -21.51 58.98 27.41
C ASN A 212 -20.46 58.99 26.27
N ALA A 213 -20.90 59.15 25.02
CA ALA A 213 -20.07 59.01 23.85
C ALA A 213 -20.06 60.31 23.05
N CYS A 214 -18.87 60.68 22.58
CA CYS A 214 -18.66 61.74 21.62
C CYS A 214 -18.07 61.15 20.34
N TYR A 215 -18.36 61.75 19.18
CA TYR A 215 -17.78 61.35 17.91
C TYR A 215 -17.10 62.50 17.18
N TYR A 216 -16.06 62.17 16.43
CA TYR A 216 -15.40 63.03 15.45
C TYR A 216 -15.37 62.28 14.12
N ALA A 217 -15.91 62.87 13.06
CA ALA A 217 -16.04 62.24 11.76
C ALA A 217 -15.46 63.09 10.63
N VAL A 218 -14.77 62.45 9.70
CA VAL A 218 -14.30 63.02 8.42
C VAL A 218 -15.14 62.43 7.30
N ILE A 219 -15.85 63.29 6.58
CA ILE A 219 -16.80 62.99 5.51
C ILE A 219 -16.19 63.49 4.19
N ASN A 220 -16.14 62.62 3.17
CA ASN A 220 -15.58 62.92 1.85
C ASN A 220 -14.19 63.58 1.94
N ASP A 221 -13.35 63.05 2.85
CA ASP A 221 -11.94 63.43 3.06
C ASP A 221 -11.65 64.88 3.47
N SER A 222 -12.68 65.69 3.71
CA SER A 222 -12.51 67.13 3.91
C SER A 222 -13.50 67.76 4.88
N LYS A 223 -14.75 67.29 4.89
CA LYS A 223 -15.78 67.83 5.79
C LYS A 223 -15.64 67.17 7.16
N VAL A 224 -15.53 67.97 8.21
CA VAL A 224 -15.51 67.49 9.59
C VAL A 224 -16.90 67.66 10.20
N GLU A 225 -17.37 66.64 10.91
CA GLU A 225 -18.55 66.73 11.76
C GLU A 225 -18.27 66.04 13.10
N GLN A 226 -18.66 66.67 14.20
CA GLN A 226 -18.42 66.17 15.55
C GLN A 226 -19.63 66.46 16.44
N GLY A 227 -19.88 65.60 17.44
CA GLY A 227 -21.03 65.79 18.32
C GLY A 227 -21.34 64.59 19.21
N CYS A 228 -22.60 64.52 19.65
CA CYS A 228 -23.09 63.53 20.60
C CYS A 228 -23.35 62.15 19.97
N GLY A 229 -22.94 61.10 20.69
CA GLY A 229 -23.43 59.74 20.52
C GLY A 229 -22.92 58.97 19.32
N ASN A 230 -23.61 57.87 19.05
CA ASN A 230 -23.32 57.00 17.92
C ASN A 230 -24.22 57.41 16.75
N LYS A 231 -23.80 58.40 15.95
CA LYS A 231 -24.54 58.77 14.75
C LYS A 231 -24.54 57.57 13.79
N THR A 232 -25.66 56.83 13.76
CA THR A 232 -25.83 55.59 13.01
C THR A 232 -26.29 55.82 11.56
N SER A 233 -26.72 57.03 11.23
CA SER A 233 -27.35 57.36 9.94
C SER A 233 -26.53 58.38 9.14
N TRP A 234 -25.35 57.97 8.68
CA TRP A 234 -24.61 58.71 7.65
C TRP A 234 -25.08 58.25 6.27
N THR A 235 -25.62 59.17 5.48
CA THR A 235 -26.08 58.87 4.11
C THR A 235 -24.93 58.80 3.11
N GLU A 236 -23.80 59.41 3.43
CA GLU A 236 -22.60 59.45 2.62
C GLU A 236 -21.87 58.10 2.62
N SER A 237 -21.20 57.77 1.52
CA SER A 237 -20.44 56.53 1.35
C SER A 237 -19.03 56.61 1.93
N ASN A 238 -18.51 57.83 2.15
CA ASN A 238 -17.15 58.09 2.62
C ASN A 238 -17.14 58.81 3.96
N VAL A 239 -17.48 58.11 5.04
CA VAL A 239 -17.40 58.64 6.41
C VAL A 239 -16.46 57.77 7.24
N LEU A 240 -15.48 58.41 7.87
CA LEU A 240 -14.61 57.79 8.87
C LEU A 240 -14.87 58.48 10.21
N ALA A 241 -15.28 57.75 11.23
CA ALA A 241 -15.64 58.32 12.53
C ALA A 241 -14.88 57.65 13.67
N ALA A 242 -14.20 58.46 14.47
CA ALA A 242 -13.65 58.07 15.76
C ALA A 242 -14.65 58.40 16.86
N LYS A 243 -14.71 57.54 17.87
CA LYS A 243 -15.52 57.68 19.07
C LYS A 243 -14.63 57.63 20.28
N CYS A 244 -15.07 58.33 21.31
CA CYS A 244 -14.45 58.32 22.62
C CYS A 244 -15.56 58.31 23.68
N GLN A 245 -15.29 57.69 24.82
CA GLN A 245 -16.25 57.50 25.91
C GLN A 245 -15.64 57.94 27.24
N ASN A 246 -16.52 58.33 28.17
CA ASN A 246 -16.17 58.61 29.58
C ASN A 246 -15.19 59.77 29.80
N LYS A 247 -14.94 60.61 28.79
CA LYS A 247 -14.13 61.83 28.90
C LYS A 247 -14.84 63.00 28.22
N TYR A 248 -14.99 64.13 28.92
CA TYR A 248 -15.60 65.33 28.33
C TYR A 248 -14.70 65.88 27.22
N LEU A 249 -15.31 66.38 26.15
CA LEU A 249 -14.59 67.10 25.08
C LEU A 249 -13.49 66.26 24.41
N CYS A 250 -13.70 64.94 24.33
CA CYS A 250 -12.70 63.99 23.82
C CYS A 250 -12.73 63.79 22.30
N ASN A 251 -13.76 64.29 21.61
CA ASN A 251 -13.95 64.10 20.17
C ASN A 251 -13.28 65.22 19.39
N ASP A 252 -11.97 65.19 19.32
CA ASP A 252 -11.15 66.18 18.61
C ASP A 252 -10.34 65.55 17.47
N LYS A 253 -9.62 66.38 16.73
CA LYS A 253 -8.76 65.91 15.64
C LYS A 253 -7.60 65.02 16.12
N ILE A 254 -7.11 65.24 17.34
CA ILE A 254 -5.96 64.51 17.90
C ILE A 254 -6.38 63.06 18.17
N SER A 255 -7.44 62.86 18.94
CA SER A 255 -8.05 61.56 19.22
C SER A 255 -8.46 60.81 17.95
N PHE A 256 -8.95 61.51 16.93
CA PHE A 256 -9.24 60.92 15.62
C PHE A 256 -7.99 60.39 14.93
N ASN A 257 -6.89 61.16 14.92
CA ASN A 257 -5.64 60.74 14.28
C ASN A 257 -4.95 59.59 15.02
N GLU A 258 -5.08 59.54 16.34
CA GLU A 258 -4.55 58.46 17.19
C GLU A 258 -5.41 57.19 17.15
N SER A 259 -6.62 57.26 16.60
CA SER A 259 -7.51 56.12 16.47
C SER A 259 -7.01 55.11 15.44
N LEU A 260 -7.07 53.82 15.80
CA LEU A 260 -6.76 52.73 14.89
C LEU A 260 -7.99 52.37 14.04
N PHE A 261 -7.87 52.50 12.72
CA PHE A 261 -8.92 52.12 11.77
C PHE A 261 -8.53 50.85 11.01
N CYS A 262 -9.35 49.81 11.14
CA CYS A 262 -9.16 48.53 10.47
C CYS A 262 -10.20 48.33 9.37
N LEU A 263 -9.82 47.59 8.32
CA LEU A 263 -10.75 47.06 7.34
C LEU A 263 -11.65 46.02 8.02
N ASN A 264 -12.96 46.12 7.80
CA ASN A 264 -13.97 45.25 8.36
C ASN A 264 -14.85 44.75 7.22
N LYS A 265 -14.74 43.46 6.88
CA LYS A 265 -15.50 42.86 5.77
C LYS A 265 -15.69 41.36 5.96
N GLU A 266 -16.92 40.90 5.71
CA GLU A 266 -17.30 39.48 5.79
C GLU A 266 -17.37 38.78 4.41
N THR A 267 -17.39 39.52 3.27
CA THR A 267 -17.56 38.90 1.92
C THR A 267 -16.90 39.65 0.73
N ASP A 268 -16.60 38.88 -0.32
CA ASP A 268 -15.74 39.17 -1.50
C ASP A 268 -16.25 40.23 -2.51
N GLU A 269 -16.41 41.49 -2.11
CA GLU A 269 -16.54 42.60 -3.07
C GLU A 269 -15.21 43.37 -3.24
N LEU A 270 -14.83 43.64 -4.49
CA LEU A 270 -13.57 44.31 -4.88
C LEU A 270 -13.49 45.81 -4.52
N VAL A 271 -14.58 46.42 -4.05
CA VAL A 271 -14.65 47.85 -3.74
C VAL A 271 -14.51 48.08 -2.24
N ILE A 272 -13.44 48.76 -1.84
CA ILE A 272 -13.25 49.27 -0.48
C ILE A 272 -14.13 50.51 -0.34
N SER A 273 -15.34 50.37 0.19
CA SER A 273 -16.12 51.52 0.63
C SER A 273 -15.63 51.94 2.03
N LYS A 274 -15.45 53.22 2.31
CA LYS A 274 -15.01 53.69 3.64
C LYS A 274 -16.04 53.39 4.75
N ARG A 275 -17.27 52.96 4.41
CA ARG A 275 -18.23 52.36 5.37
C ARG A 275 -17.74 51.03 5.97
N SER A 276 -16.77 50.38 5.35
CA SER A 276 -16.16 49.13 5.80
C SER A 276 -15.05 49.34 6.83
N LEU A 277 -14.83 50.56 7.32
CA LEU A 277 -13.78 50.87 8.29
C LEU A 277 -14.35 50.93 9.70
N LYS A 278 -13.75 50.17 10.62
CA LYS A 278 -14.13 50.14 12.04
C LYS A 278 -12.96 50.68 12.87
N GLN A 279 -13.27 51.61 13.78
CA GLN A 279 -12.33 52.00 14.83
C GLN A 279 -12.14 50.80 15.77
N CYS A 280 -10.90 50.45 16.05
CA CYS A 280 -10.53 49.31 16.88
C CYS A 280 -9.64 49.76 18.03
N ASP A 281 -9.75 49.06 19.17
CA ASP A 281 -9.08 49.49 20.40
C ASP A 281 -7.61 49.01 20.48
N THR A 282 -7.26 47.92 19.78
CA THR A 282 -5.98 47.22 19.99
C THR A 282 -5.19 46.96 18.70
N GLU A 283 -5.72 46.15 17.78
CA GLU A 283 -5.09 45.83 16.50
C GLU A 283 -6.10 45.39 15.44
N CYS A 284 -5.63 45.30 14.20
CA CYS A 284 -6.37 44.76 13.07
C CYS A 284 -5.93 43.33 12.78
N PHE A 285 -6.84 42.47 12.34
CA PHE A 285 -6.51 41.15 11.82
C PHE A 285 -6.94 40.94 10.37
N PHE A 286 -6.23 40.04 9.69
CA PHE A 286 -6.56 39.46 8.40
C PHE A 286 -6.45 37.93 8.50
N HIS A 287 -7.52 37.21 8.21
CA HIS A 287 -7.56 35.75 8.15
C HIS A 287 -8.12 35.30 6.81
N ARG A 288 -7.41 34.38 6.13
CA ARG A 288 -7.99 33.64 5.01
C ARG A 288 -8.38 32.27 5.49
N LEU A 289 -9.68 31.98 5.49
CA LEU A 289 -10.21 30.67 5.80
C LEU A 289 -9.76 29.66 4.75
N SER A 290 -9.78 28.38 5.13
CA SER A 290 -9.36 27.30 4.25
C SER A 290 -10.13 27.28 2.93
N ASP A 291 -11.42 27.62 2.93
CA ASP A 291 -12.30 27.68 1.75
C ASP A 291 -12.05 28.88 0.82
N GLY A 292 -11.11 29.76 1.17
CA GLY A 292 -10.75 30.93 0.39
C GLY A 292 -11.44 32.22 0.84
N ARG A 293 -12.48 32.15 1.68
CA ARG A 293 -13.15 33.33 2.25
C ARG A 293 -12.17 34.17 3.07
N MET A 294 -12.35 35.47 3.01
CA MET A 294 -11.53 36.44 3.74
C MET A 294 -12.30 37.02 4.92
N GLU A 295 -11.70 36.99 6.10
CA GLU A 295 -12.19 37.65 7.31
C GLU A 295 -11.19 38.73 7.73
N GLN A 296 -11.69 39.94 7.97
CA GLN A 296 -10.90 41.09 8.40
C GLN A 296 -11.69 41.86 9.45
N GLY A 297 -11.03 42.29 10.52
CA GLY A 297 -11.71 43.05 11.57
C GLY A 297 -10.81 43.56 12.69
N CYS A 298 -11.44 43.93 13.80
CA CYS A 298 -10.78 44.36 15.02
C CYS A 298 -10.37 43.18 15.91
N GLY A 299 -9.21 43.29 16.54
CA GLY A 299 -8.74 42.37 17.56
C GLY A 299 -7.61 41.48 17.10
N LYS A 300 -7.26 40.52 17.94
CA LYS A 300 -6.27 39.49 17.67
C LYS A 300 -6.94 38.24 17.17
N CYS A 301 -6.35 37.64 16.15
CA CYS A 301 -6.57 36.24 15.81
C CYS A 301 -5.35 35.40 16.24
N THR A 302 -5.60 34.14 16.55
CA THR A 302 -4.56 33.16 16.96
C THR A 302 -4.29 32.09 15.91
N ASP A 303 -5.05 32.09 14.80
CA ASP A 303 -4.88 31.11 13.74
C ASP A 303 -3.57 31.32 12.97
N GLN A 304 -2.94 30.21 12.55
CA GLN A 304 -1.65 30.19 11.86
C GLN A 304 -1.68 30.96 10.52
N ASP A 305 -2.84 30.96 9.86
CA ASP A 305 -3.10 31.64 8.59
C ASP A 305 -3.61 33.07 8.77
N CYS A 306 -3.59 33.55 10.02
CA CYS A 306 -3.99 34.88 10.36
C CYS A 306 -2.79 35.81 10.59
N ARG A 307 -2.97 37.09 10.32
CA ARG A 307 -1.96 38.15 10.44
C ARG A 307 -2.55 39.32 11.21
N ASN A 308 -1.84 39.75 12.25
CA ASN A 308 -2.21 40.90 13.08
C ASN A 308 -1.31 42.09 12.74
N CYS A 309 -1.85 43.31 12.83
CA CYS A 309 -1.09 44.53 12.58
C CYS A 309 -1.68 45.74 13.33
N LYS A 310 -0.81 46.71 13.68
CA LYS A 310 -1.15 47.84 14.56
C LYS A 310 -1.19 49.21 13.86
N GLN A 311 -1.19 49.21 12.53
CA GLN A 311 -1.18 50.42 11.73
C GLN A 311 -2.55 50.62 11.06
N ASN A 312 -2.90 51.86 10.75
CA ASN A 312 -4.16 52.13 10.04
C ASN A 312 -4.18 51.40 8.68
N PHE A 313 -5.30 50.71 8.40
CA PHE A 313 -5.57 50.02 7.14
C PHE A 313 -4.59 48.89 6.79
N CYS A 314 -3.88 48.36 7.78
CA CYS A 314 -2.82 47.39 7.56
C CYS A 314 -3.31 45.97 7.20
N ASN A 315 -4.56 45.63 7.47
CA ASN A 315 -5.11 44.27 7.23
C ASN A 315 -5.55 44.04 5.77
N HIS A 316 -4.72 44.43 4.79
CA HIS A 316 -4.99 44.29 3.36
C HIS A 316 -4.73 42.86 2.83
N ARG A 317 -5.45 42.47 1.75
CA ARG A 317 -5.42 41.11 1.16
C ARG A 317 -4.04 40.59 0.75
N THR A 318 -3.08 41.48 0.47
CA THR A 318 -1.73 41.13 0.02
C THR A 318 -0.81 40.65 1.14
N ILE A 319 -1.20 40.85 2.40
CA ILE A 319 -0.44 40.38 3.58
C ILE A 319 -0.90 38.97 4.00
N GLY A 320 -2.07 38.54 3.49
CA GLY A 320 -2.62 37.24 3.73
C GLY A 320 -1.81 36.08 3.14
N VAL A 321 -1.92 34.93 3.77
CA VAL A 321 -1.51 33.67 3.15
C VAL A 321 -2.55 33.23 2.12
N LYS A 322 -2.10 32.46 1.14
CA LYS A 322 -2.97 31.67 0.26
C LYS A 322 -2.70 30.20 0.47
N HIS A 323 -3.69 29.38 0.14
CA HIS A 323 -3.57 27.94 0.21
C HIS A 323 -3.36 27.33 -1.16
N CYS A 324 -2.52 26.31 -1.21
CA CYS A 324 -2.35 25.41 -2.35
C CYS A 324 -2.74 23.99 -1.93
N TRP A 325 -3.17 23.18 -2.88
CA TRP A 325 -3.35 21.74 -2.66
C TRP A 325 -2.00 21.05 -2.44
N ALA A 326 -1.94 20.15 -1.48
CA ALA A 326 -0.83 19.23 -1.27
C ALA A 326 -1.17 17.82 -1.76
N THR A 327 -0.15 17.01 -2.04
CA THR A 327 -0.29 15.66 -2.63
C THR A 327 -1.16 14.70 -1.82
N ASN A 328 -1.18 14.82 -0.48
CA ASN A 328 -1.97 13.98 0.43
C ASN A 328 -3.43 14.46 0.61
N GLY A 329 -3.87 15.46 -0.17
CA GLY A 329 -5.18 16.09 -0.02
C GLY A 329 -5.26 17.15 1.08
N SER A 330 -4.17 17.39 1.83
CA SER A 330 -4.08 18.53 2.74
C SER A 330 -3.86 19.85 1.97
N ILE A 331 -3.86 20.95 2.70
CA ILE A 331 -3.48 22.26 2.17
C ILE A 331 -2.11 22.67 2.73
N CYS A 332 -1.35 23.45 1.95
CA CYS A 332 -0.18 24.17 2.45
C CYS A 332 -0.41 25.67 2.26
N SER A 333 0.18 26.48 3.14
CA SER A 333 0.06 27.94 3.12
C SER A 333 1.32 28.57 2.53
N THR A 334 1.15 29.55 1.64
CA THR A 334 2.25 30.33 1.05
C THR A 334 1.88 31.81 0.95
N GLY A 335 2.86 32.68 0.67
CA GLY A 335 2.61 34.11 0.49
C GLY A 335 1.68 34.40 -0.69
N TYR A 336 1.00 35.55 -0.67
CA TYR A 336 0.03 35.94 -1.69
C TYR A 336 0.60 35.88 -3.13
N TYR A 337 1.85 36.32 -3.31
CA TYR A 337 2.54 36.35 -4.60
C TYR A 337 3.37 35.10 -4.92
N GLU A 338 3.50 34.17 -3.97
CA GLU A 338 4.25 32.93 -4.16
C GLU A 338 3.50 31.99 -5.10
N ASN A 339 4.12 30.92 -5.59
CA ASN A 339 3.45 29.99 -6.50
C ASN A 339 2.80 28.79 -5.77
N CYS A 340 1.74 28.25 -6.38
CA CYS A 340 1.31 26.88 -6.17
C CYS A 340 1.80 26.05 -7.36
N PHE A 341 2.27 24.82 -7.13
CA PHE A 341 2.73 23.94 -8.21
C PHE A 341 1.92 22.65 -8.32
N THR A 342 1.84 22.13 -9.53
CA THR A 342 1.46 20.75 -9.85
C THR A 342 2.57 20.16 -10.72
N GLU A 343 3.07 18.98 -10.36
CA GLU A 343 4.07 18.25 -11.15
C GLU A 343 3.72 16.76 -11.26
N ARG A 344 4.26 16.09 -12.28
CA ARG A 344 4.20 14.62 -12.39
C ARG A 344 5.50 14.03 -11.86
N THR A 345 5.38 13.03 -10.98
CA THR A 345 6.50 12.16 -10.60
C THR A 345 6.88 11.24 -11.74
N GLU A 346 8.04 10.57 -11.66
CA GLU A 346 8.52 9.63 -12.70
C GLU A 346 7.47 8.61 -13.13
N THR A 347 6.64 8.15 -12.17
CA THR A 347 5.53 7.21 -12.40
C THR A 347 4.24 7.86 -12.89
N ASN A 348 4.32 9.09 -13.43
CA ASN A 348 3.19 9.91 -13.85
C ASN A 348 2.13 10.18 -12.75
N LYS A 349 2.47 10.00 -11.46
CA LYS A 349 1.57 10.40 -10.34
C LYS A 349 1.67 11.90 -10.08
N LEU A 350 0.54 12.53 -9.76
CA LEU A 350 0.50 13.95 -9.42
C LEU A 350 1.15 14.22 -8.06
N LYS A 351 2.01 15.23 -8.01
CA LYS A 351 2.55 15.84 -6.81
C LYS A 351 2.21 17.33 -6.82
N LYS A 352 1.71 17.83 -5.70
CA LYS A 352 1.18 19.19 -5.56
C LYS A 352 1.78 19.84 -4.32
N GLY A 353 1.95 21.15 -4.35
CA GLY A 353 2.36 21.89 -3.16
C GLY A 353 2.55 23.38 -3.38
N CYS A 354 3.24 23.97 -2.42
CA CYS A 354 3.57 25.39 -2.36
C CYS A 354 4.99 25.62 -2.88
N GLY A 355 5.21 26.71 -3.60
CA GLY A 355 6.49 27.11 -4.16
C GLY A 355 6.58 26.92 -5.67
N ASN A 356 7.83 26.88 -6.15
CA ASN A 356 8.15 26.80 -7.56
C ASN A 356 8.36 25.35 -8.02
N CYS A 357 8.30 25.16 -9.34
CA CYS A 357 8.57 23.88 -9.96
C CYS A 357 9.99 23.39 -9.69
N THR A 358 10.11 22.11 -9.36
CA THR A 358 11.40 21.41 -9.17
C THR A 358 11.80 20.54 -10.34
N SER A 359 10.93 20.40 -11.35
CA SER A 359 11.11 19.54 -12.51
C SER A 359 10.55 20.19 -13.78
N SER A 360 10.96 19.69 -14.95
CA SER A 360 10.40 20.09 -16.25
C SER A 360 8.97 19.60 -16.48
N ALA A 361 8.51 18.60 -15.71
CA ALA A 361 7.14 18.06 -15.76
C ALA A 361 6.18 18.80 -14.79
N CYS A 362 6.36 20.11 -14.65
CA CYS A 362 5.69 20.92 -13.64
C CYS A 362 5.13 22.21 -14.22
N LYS A 363 3.96 22.65 -13.71
CA LYS A 363 3.40 23.98 -13.97
C LYS A 363 3.09 24.69 -12.64
N THR A 364 3.26 26.01 -12.63
CA THR A 364 2.92 26.87 -11.49
C THR A 364 1.68 27.72 -11.78
N CYS A 365 1.02 28.18 -10.72
CA CYS A 365 -0.09 29.13 -10.79
C CYS A 365 -0.14 30.01 -9.53
N THR A 366 -0.71 31.21 -9.65
CA THR A 366 -0.72 32.23 -8.59
C THR A 366 -2.04 32.36 -7.85
N GLY A 367 -3.11 31.72 -8.32
CA GLY A 367 -4.42 31.72 -7.65
C GLY A 367 -4.48 30.91 -6.35
N HIS A 368 -5.56 31.09 -5.58
CA HIS A 368 -5.88 30.24 -4.43
C HIS A 368 -6.31 28.85 -4.92
N ARG A 369 -5.68 27.78 -4.40
CA ARG A 369 -5.99 26.38 -4.75
C ARG A 369 -6.01 26.08 -6.26
N CYS A 370 -5.27 26.84 -7.06
CA CYS A 370 -5.26 26.72 -8.51
C CYS A 370 -4.56 25.45 -9.04
N ASN A 371 -3.89 24.69 -8.17
CA ASN A 371 -3.08 23.52 -8.50
C ASN A 371 -3.84 22.18 -8.31
N GLU A 372 -5.13 22.15 -8.63
CA GLU A 372 -6.00 20.98 -8.42
C GLU A 372 -5.61 19.78 -9.29
N GLY A 373 -5.10 20.02 -10.50
CA GLY A 373 -4.51 18.99 -11.35
C GLY A 373 -5.48 18.11 -12.16
N ASN A 374 -6.78 18.41 -12.18
CA ASN A 374 -7.79 17.62 -12.91
C ASN A 374 -7.53 17.55 -14.43
N ASN A 375 -6.87 18.56 -15.02
CA ASN A 375 -6.50 18.62 -16.44
C ASN A 375 -4.97 18.69 -16.64
N PHE A 376 -4.19 18.15 -15.71
CA PHE A 376 -2.74 18.20 -15.81
C PHE A 376 -2.22 17.12 -16.77
N PRO A 377 -1.42 17.47 -17.80
CA PRO A 377 -0.97 16.50 -18.81
C PRO A 377 -0.14 15.38 -18.18
N TYR A 378 -0.08 14.26 -18.88
CA TYR A 378 0.94 13.24 -18.65
C TYR A 378 2.19 13.60 -19.42
N TYR A 379 3.30 12.95 -19.12
CA TYR A 379 4.54 13.15 -19.85
C TYR A 379 5.08 11.82 -20.36
N CYS A 380 5.85 11.89 -21.45
CA CYS A 380 6.69 10.82 -21.98
C CYS A 380 8.01 11.45 -22.48
N PHE A 381 9.10 10.70 -22.57
CA PHE A 381 10.28 11.20 -23.27
C PHE A 381 10.03 11.28 -24.78
N ASP A 382 10.60 12.30 -25.42
CA ASP A 382 10.74 12.38 -26.86
C ASP A 382 11.87 11.45 -27.33
N SER A 383 12.01 11.34 -28.65
CA SER A 383 13.00 10.54 -29.38
C SER A 383 14.46 10.84 -29.01
N ASP A 384 14.74 12.03 -28.46
CA ASP A 384 16.07 12.42 -27.97
C ASP A 384 16.40 11.84 -26.57
N GLY A 385 15.42 11.24 -25.89
CA GLY A 385 15.55 10.66 -24.56
C GLY A 385 15.75 11.67 -23.42
N GLN A 386 15.60 12.98 -23.70
CA GLN A 386 15.80 14.06 -22.73
C GLN A 386 14.61 15.02 -22.66
N SER A 387 14.04 15.38 -23.80
CA SER A 387 12.89 16.27 -23.90
C SER A 387 11.61 15.55 -23.47
N LEU A 388 10.69 16.29 -22.85
CA LEU A 388 9.40 15.75 -22.41
C LEU A 388 8.29 16.20 -23.36
N LEU A 389 7.46 15.24 -23.78
CA LEU A 389 6.24 15.45 -24.56
C LEU A 389 5.04 15.52 -23.61
N GLU A 390 4.14 16.50 -23.80
CA GLU A 390 2.85 16.55 -23.09
C GLU A 390 1.86 15.57 -23.75
N CYS A 391 1.39 14.59 -22.97
CA CYS A 391 0.53 13.52 -23.45
C CYS A 391 -0.87 13.57 -22.81
N PRO A 392 -1.92 13.19 -23.57
CA PRO A 392 -3.29 13.12 -23.06
C PRO A 392 -3.52 11.91 -22.15
N ASN A 393 -2.74 10.84 -22.29
CA ASN A 393 -2.80 9.60 -21.52
C ASN A 393 -1.40 9.25 -20.95
N PRO A 394 -1.31 8.38 -19.91
CA PRO A 394 -0.03 8.04 -19.29
C PRO A 394 0.81 7.04 -20.09
N ASP A 395 0.26 6.45 -21.14
CA ASP A 395 0.93 5.43 -21.92
C ASP A 395 1.98 6.08 -22.84
N CYS A 396 3.17 5.51 -22.85
CA CYS A 396 4.31 5.92 -23.67
C CYS A 396 4.80 4.72 -24.47
N TYR A 397 5.36 4.96 -25.64
CA TYR A 397 6.03 3.94 -26.43
C TYR A 397 7.47 4.31 -26.78
N ILE A 398 8.28 3.29 -27.04
CA ILE A 398 9.56 3.41 -27.75
C ILE A 398 9.72 2.21 -28.69
N ASP A 399 10.12 2.50 -29.93
CA ASP A 399 10.41 1.49 -30.92
C ASP A 399 11.91 1.15 -31.02
N LYS A 400 12.24 0.14 -31.83
CA LYS A 400 13.61 -0.34 -32.02
C LYS A 400 14.53 0.69 -32.69
N ASP A 401 13.97 1.62 -33.45
CA ASP A 401 14.71 2.70 -34.11
C ASP A 401 14.84 3.93 -33.19
N PHE A 402 14.41 3.79 -31.93
CA PHE A 402 14.44 4.81 -30.88
C PHE A 402 13.49 5.99 -31.13
N ASN A 403 12.46 5.81 -31.95
CA ASN A 403 11.35 6.76 -31.97
C ASN A 403 10.49 6.50 -30.74
N ALA A 404 10.18 7.57 -30.00
CA ALA A 404 9.44 7.50 -28.75
C ALA A 404 8.35 8.58 -28.73
N GLY A 405 7.25 8.30 -28.05
CA GLY A 405 6.12 9.23 -28.02
C GLY A 405 4.99 8.82 -27.09
N CYS A 406 3.89 9.57 -27.18
CA CYS A 406 2.67 9.31 -26.42
C CYS A 406 1.86 8.15 -27.02
N GLY A 407 1.10 7.46 -26.17
CA GLY A 407 0.24 6.35 -26.52
C GLY A 407 0.97 5.00 -26.57
N THR A 408 0.26 4.01 -27.09
CA THR A 408 0.80 2.65 -27.25
C THR A 408 1.35 2.40 -28.65
N CYS A 409 2.17 1.37 -28.79
CA CYS A 409 2.67 0.87 -30.06
C CYS A 409 1.54 0.42 -30.99
N ASP A 410 0.41 -0.06 -30.46
CA ASP A 410 -0.77 -0.44 -31.24
C ASP A 410 -1.52 0.79 -31.77
N GLU A 411 -1.76 1.78 -30.91
CA GLU A 411 -2.37 3.06 -31.28
C GLU A 411 -1.60 3.76 -32.41
N ASN A 412 -0.27 3.74 -32.31
CA ASN A 412 0.64 4.36 -33.28
C ASN A 412 0.96 3.48 -34.50
N LYS A 413 0.36 2.27 -34.61
CA LYS A 413 0.54 1.34 -35.74
C LYS A 413 2.02 1.00 -36.04
N ILE A 414 2.84 0.88 -35.00
CA ILE A 414 4.28 0.58 -35.13
C ILE A 414 4.47 -0.87 -35.56
N ASN A 415 5.09 -1.08 -36.74
CA ASN A 415 5.27 -2.40 -37.37
C ASN A 415 6.59 -3.11 -37.02
N ILE A 416 7.42 -2.49 -36.18
CA ILE A 416 8.69 -3.04 -35.68
C ILE A 416 8.59 -3.35 -34.19
N SER A 417 9.64 -3.96 -33.63
CA SER A 417 9.74 -4.23 -32.18
C SER A 417 9.55 -2.94 -31.38
N CYS A 418 8.56 -2.93 -30.51
CA CYS A 418 8.14 -1.75 -29.77
C CYS A 418 7.70 -2.13 -28.35
N VAL A 419 7.91 -1.20 -27.42
CA VAL A 419 7.68 -1.38 -25.99
C VAL A 419 6.67 -0.36 -25.49
N ASP A 420 5.58 -0.84 -24.88
CA ASP A 420 4.62 -0.02 -24.16
C ASP A 420 4.99 0.11 -22.68
N CYS A 421 4.80 1.29 -22.12
CA CYS A 421 5.04 1.53 -20.70
C CYS A 421 4.29 2.78 -20.18
N ARG A 422 4.23 2.99 -18.85
CA ARG A 422 3.34 3.99 -18.22
C ARG A 422 4.04 5.11 -17.41
N ASP A 423 5.37 5.07 -17.33
CA ASP A 423 6.17 6.04 -16.59
C ASP A 423 6.80 7.01 -17.58
N TYR A 424 6.87 8.32 -17.32
CA TYR A 424 7.39 9.21 -18.37
C TYR A 424 8.89 8.98 -18.70
N LYS A 425 9.62 8.25 -17.84
CA LYS A 425 11.01 7.80 -18.08
C LYS A 425 11.14 6.40 -18.69
N CYS A 426 10.03 5.68 -18.86
CA CYS A 426 10.06 4.27 -19.22
C CYS A 426 10.47 4.04 -20.66
N ASN A 427 10.17 4.97 -21.56
CA ASN A 427 10.45 4.91 -22.99
C ASN A 427 11.88 5.40 -23.29
N SER A 428 12.83 5.03 -22.43
CA SER A 428 14.26 5.33 -22.60
C SER A 428 14.95 4.28 -23.47
N ARG A 429 16.06 4.67 -24.11
CA ARG A 429 16.86 3.83 -25.00
C ARG A 429 17.24 2.47 -24.41
N ASN A 430 17.56 2.45 -23.12
CA ASN A 430 17.93 1.22 -22.40
C ASN A 430 16.77 0.22 -22.30
N LYS A 431 15.52 0.66 -22.40
CA LYS A 431 14.34 -0.19 -22.24
C LYS A 431 14.25 -1.20 -23.38
N THR A 432 14.37 -0.78 -24.64
CA THR A 432 14.36 -1.70 -25.80
C THR A 432 15.55 -2.66 -25.78
N GLU A 433 16.70 -2.23 -25.26
CA GLU A 433 17.88 -3.07 -25.05
C GLU A 433 17.74 -4.09 -23.93
N GLN A 434 16.93 -3.84 -22.90
CA GLN A 434 16.68 -4.79 -21.81
C GLN A 434 15.43 -5.66 -22.05
N THR A 435 14.53 -5.25 -22.95
CA THR A 435 13.31 -6.00 -23.27
C THR A 435 13.61 -7.23 -24.12
N ILE A 436 12.99 -8.36 -23.74
CA ILE A 436 13.04 -9.60 -24.50
C ILE A 436 11.97 -9.54 -25.59
N PHE A 437 12.42 -9.73 -26.83
CA PHE A 437 11.60 -10.03 -27.99
C PHE A 437 11.86 -11.48 -28.39
N CYS A 438 10.82 -12.16 -28.85
CA CYS A 438 10.88 -13.54 -29.31
C CYS A 438 10.59 -13.61 -30.79
N TYR A 439 11.05 -14.65 -31.48
CA TYR A 439 10.48 -14.97 -32.79
C TYR A 439 9.01 -15.35 -32.62
N GLU A 440 8.18 -14.89 -33.53
CA GLU A 440 6.76 -15.17 -33.61
C GLU A 440 6.48 -15.91 -34.91
N ARG A 441 5.72 -17.00 -34.79
CA ARG A 441 5.31 -17.83 -35.92
C ARG A 441 4.05 -18.60 -35.56
N GLU A 442 3.03 -18.50 -36.40
CA GLU A 442 1.86 -19.37 -36.36
C GLU A 442 2.09 -20.62 -37.25
N GLU A 443 1.27 -21.67 -37.08
CA GLU A 443 1.33 -22.86 -37.93
C GLU A 443 1.27 -22.47 -39.42
N SER A 444 2.11 -23.10 -40.26
CA SER A 444 2.33 -22.77 -41.68
C SER A 444 2.78 -21.34 -42.01
N GLY A 445 3.07 -20.49 -41.01
CA GLY A 445 3.57 -19.14 -41.20
C GLY A 445 5.07 -19.06 -41.47
N GLU A 446 5.56 -17.86 -41.77
CA GLU A 446 7.00 -17.55 -41.78
C GLU A 446 7.46 -17.07 -40.40
N GLU A 447 8.69 -17.43 -40.01
CA GLU A 447 9.34 -16.92 -38.80
C GLU A 447 9.58 -15.41 -38.95
N LYS A 448 9.11 -14.61 -37.98
CA LYS A 448 9.30 -13.16 -37.94
C LYS A 448 9.75 -12.73 -36.55
N LYS A 449 10.53 -11.65 -36.46
CA LYS A 449 10.86 -11.07 -35.15
C LYS A 449 9.60 -10.49 -34.51
N GLY A 450 9.40 -10.82 -33.24
CA GLY A 450 8.25 -10.37 -32.47
C GLY A 450 8.23 -8.84 -32.35
N ARG A 451 7.03 -8.30 -32.50
CA ARG A 451 6.80 -6.85 -32.49
C ARG A 451 6.58 -6.30 -31.09
N ARG A 452 6.26 -7.16 -30.14
CA ARG A 452 5.82 -6.79 -28.79
C ARG A 452 6.75 -7.37 -27.74
N GLN A 453 6.82 -6.68 -26.60
CA GLN A 453 7.59 -7.14 -25.46
C GLN A 453 7.01 -8.45 -24.91
N CYS A 454 7.91 -9.29 -24.42
CA CYS A 454 7.54 -10.53 -23.79
C CYS A 454 7.37 -10.33 -22.28
N ASP A 455 6.13 -10.18 -21.80
CA ASP A 455 5.85 -9.87 -20.39
C ASP A 455 6.48 -10.87 -19.40
N LYS A 456 6.48 -12.15 -19.77
CA LYS A 456 7.06 -13.23 -18.95
C LYS A 456 8.59 -13.37 -19.09
N LYS A 457 9.23 -12.51 -19.89
CA LYS A 457 10.69 -12.55 -20.16
C LYS A 457 11.20 -13.92 -20.61
N MET A 458 10.39 -14.61 -21.44
CA MET A 458 10.70 -15.94 -21.91
C MET A 458 10.02 -16.22 -23.25
N CYS A 459 10.74 -16.90 -24.13
CA CYS A 459 10.28 -17.30 -25.46
C CYS A 459 10.09 -18.81 -25.51
N TYR A 460 9.20 -19.28 -26.38
CA TYR A 460 9.03 -20.70 -26.66
C TYR A 460 9.10 -21.00 -28.16
N ILE A 461 9.51 -22.22 -28.48
CA ILE A 461 9.33 -22.86 -29.78
C ILE A 461 8.74 -24.24 -29.55
N SER A 462 7.65 -24.54 -30.25
CA SER A 462 6.92 -25.80 -30.20
C SER A 462 6.79 -26.38 -31.60
N VAL A 463 7.00 -27.69 -31.74
CA VAL A 463 6.99 -28.38 -33.05
C VAL A 463 6.17 -29.65 -32.93
N ASP A 464 5.11 -29.79 -33.72
CA ASP A 464 4.31 -31.01 -33.75
C ASP A 464 4.91 -32.06 -34.69
N LEU A 465 5.82 -32.86 -34.14
CA LEU A 465 6.50 -33.93 -34.86
C LEU A 465 5.54 -35.07 -35.27
N LEU A 466 4.40 -35.25 -34.59
CA LEU A 466 3.42 -36.29 -34.90
C LEU A 466 2.59 -35.92 -36.14
N LYS A 467 2.12 -34.67 -36.22
CA LYS A 467 1.42 -34.18 -37.42
C LYS A 467 2.29 -34.26 -38.67
N GLY A 468 3.60 -33.99 -38.53
CA GLY A 468 4.57 -34.15 -39.61
C GLY A 468 4.69 -35.59 -40.14
N GLN A 469 4.48 -36.60 -39.28
CA GLN A 469 4.51 -38.02 -39.66
C GLN A 469 3.19 -38.51 -40.26
N LEU A 470 2.05 -37.92 -39.89
CA LEU A 470 0.71 -38.33 -40.31
C LEU A 470 0.21 -37.66 -41.60
N PHE A 471 0.94 -36.68 -42.14
CA PHE A 471 0.52 -35.96 -43.33
C PHE A 471 0.46 -36.89 -44.56
N PRO A 472 -0.69 -36.99 -45.26
CA PRO A 472 -0.88 -38.02 -46.28
C PRO A 472 0.02 -37.80 -47.49
N LEU A 473 0.91 -38.78 -47.70
CA LEU A 473 1.68 -39.03 -48.92
C LEU A 473 0.74 -39.32 -50.10
N SER A 474 0.08 -38.31 -50.67
CA SER A 474 -0.51 -38.44 -52.01
C SER A 474 0.53 -38.33 -53.13
N LYS A 475 1.80 -38.08 -52.80
CA LYS A 475 2.94 -38.12 -53.72
C LYS A 475 4.21 -38.61 -53.02
N ILE A 476 4.77 -39.70 -53.55
CA ILE A 476 6.16 -40.20 -53.43
C ILE A 476 6.39 -41.41 -52.49
N LEU A 477 6.58 -42.58 -53.10
CA LEU A 477 7.31 -43.72 -52.52
C LEU A 477 8.78 -43.34 -52.26
N SER A 478 9.19 -43.22 -50.99
CA SER A 478 10.55 -43.62 -50.55
C SER A 478 10.72 -43.56 -49.03
N LYS A 479 11.57 -44.45 -48.55
CA LYS A 479 11.98 -44.77 -47.17
C LYS A 479 12.80 -43.66 -46.47
N GLU A 480 12.50 -42.38 -46.69
CA GLU A 480 13.33 -41.28 -46.18
C GLU A 480 12.70 -40.58 -44.97
N LEU A 481 13.14 -40.97 -43.77
CA LEU A 481 12.74 -40.39 -42.49
C LEU A 481 12.95 -38.85 -42.40
N GLY A 482 13.93 -38.33 -43.15
CA GLY A 482 14.29 -36.90 -43.15
C GLY A 482 13.19 -35.96 -43.67
N ARG A 483 12.23 -36.46 -44.47
CA ARG A 483 11.14 -35.63 -45.00
C ARG A 483 10.06 -35.27 -43.99
N SER A 484 9.83 -36.12 -42.97
CA SER A 484 8.75 -35.89 -41.98
C SER A 484 9.07 -34.77 -41.00
N GLU A 485 10.34 -34.67 -40.58
CA GLU A 485 10.83 -33.63 -39.67
C GLU A 485 10.83 -32.26 -40.34
N GLU A 486 11.26 -32.19 -41.61
CA GLU A 486 11.26 -30.95 -42.39
C GLU A 486 9.84 -30.38 -42.55
N ILE A 487 8.85 -31.24 -42.82
CA ILE A 487 7.43 -30.86 -42.87
C ILE A 487 6.97 -30.34 -41.50
N ALA A 488 7.32 -31.01 -40.39
CA ALA A 488 6.95 -30.55 -39.06
C ALA A 488 7.51 -29.16 -38.73
N PHE A 489 8.77 -28.90 -39.10
CA PHE A 489 9.37 -27.59 -38.92
C PHE A 489 8.76 -26.51 -39.82
N LYS A 490 8.30 -26.88 -41.01
CA LYS A 490 7.73 -25.92 -41.96
C LYS A 490 6.26 -25.61 -41.68
N GLU A 491 5.45 -26.62 -41.40
CA GLU A 491 3.99 -26.48 -41.33
C GLU A 491 3.46 -26.49 -39.88
N PHE A 492 4.15 -27.16 -38.95
CA PHE A 492 3.63 -27.39 -37.58
C PHE A 492 4.54 -26.82 -36.48
N THR A 493 5.21 -25.70 -36.76
CA THR A 493 5.99 -24.97 -35.77
C THR A 493 5.23 -23.74 -35.31
N LYS A 494 5.16 -23.57 -33.99
CA LYS A 494 4.65 -22.37 -33.34
C LYS A 494 5.72 -21.75 -32.45
N GLN A 495 5.92 -20.44 -32.58
CA GLN A 495 6.89 -19.68 -31.81
C GLN A 495 6.20 -18.46 -31.22
N GLY A 496 6.61 -18.07 -30.02
CA GLY A 496 6.15 -16.81 -29.46
C GLY A 496 6.57 -16.60 -28.02
N CYS A 497 5.81 -15.74 -27.37
CA CYS A 497 6.04 -15.33 -26.00
C CYS A 497 5.40 -16.25 -24.97
N GLY A 498 6.14 -16.56 -23.91
CA GLY A 498 5.65 -17.28 -22.74
C GLY A 498 6.12 -18.73 -22.65
N ASN A 499 5.27 -19.54 -22.00
CA ASN A 499 5.52 -20.95 -21.76
C ASN A 499 5.10 -21.80 -22.96
N CYS A 500 5.58 -23.04 -22.98
CA CYS A 500 5.08 -24.06 -23.89
C CYS A 500 3.56 -24.22 -23.78
N PRO A 501 2.83 -24.25 -24.92
CA PRO A 501 1.38 -24.26 -24.93
C PRO A 501 0.77 -25.59 -24.47
N HIS A 502 1.44 -26.71 -24.73
CA HIS A 502 0.97 -28.06 -24.37
C HIS A 502 2.15 -29.01 -24.05
N ASN A 503 1.91 -29.95 -23.12
CA ASN A 503 2.90 -30.97 -22.71
C ASN A 503 3.00 -32.15 -23.70
N SER A 504 2.01 -32.31 -24.57
CA SER A 504 1.94 -33.39 -25.57
C SER A 504 2.64 -33.05 -26.89
N ILE A 505 3.03 -31.80 -27.08
CA ILE A 505 3.78 -31.32 -28.25
C ILE A 505 5.19 -31.00 -27.78
N THR A 506 6.21 -31.42 -28.53
CA THR A 506 7.59 -31.11 -28.16
C THR A 506 7.79 -29.60 -28.18
N CYS A 507 8.35 -29.07 -27.11
CA CYS A 507 8.49 -27.65 -26.92
C CYS A 507 9.71 -27.31 -26.05
N ARG A 508 10.31 -26.16 -26.31
CA ARG A 508 11.47 -25.65 -25.58
C ARG A 508 11.32 -24.17 -25.29
N THR A 509 11.70 -23.75 -24.08
CA THR A 509 11.71 -22.34 -23.67
C THR A 509 13.13 -21.80 -23.50
N CYS A 510 13.30 -20.49 -23.68
CA CYS A 510 14.56 -19.77 -23.44
C CYS A 510 14.31 -18.35 -22.90
N HIS A 511 15.37 -17.72 -22.37
CA HIS A 511 15.29 -16.46 -21.62
C HIS A 511 16.14 -15.32 -22.22
N SER A 512 16.66 -15.48 -23.44
CA SER A 512 17.42 -14.46 -24.15
C SER A 512 16.62 -13.88 -25.32
N LYS A 513 17.08 -12.78 -25.91
CA LYS A 513 16.44 -12.19 -27.08
C LYS A 513 16.55 -13.09 -28.29
N ASP A 514 15.49 -13.16 -29.10
CA ASP A 514 15.48 -13.88 -30.38
C ASP A 514 16.00 -15.33 -30.24
N CYS A 515 15.71 -15.99 -29.11
CA CYS A 515 16.36 -17.24 -28.72
C CYS A 515 15.62 -18.50 -29.18
N ASN A 516 14.34 -18.39 -29.49
CA ASN A 516 13.44 -19.51 -29.80
C ASN A 516 13.48 -19.91 -31.28
N SER A 517 14.67 -19.97 -31.88
CA SER A 517 14.85 -20.35 -33.28
C SER A 517 14.72 -21.86 -33.51
N GLN A 518 14.59 -22.27 -34.77
CA GLN A 518 14.68 -23.68 -35.15
C GLN A 518 16.00 -24.33 -34.73
N GLN A 519 17.12 -23.60 -34.86
CA GLN A 519 18.43 -24.10 -34.44
C GLN A 519 18.44 -24.39 -32.93
N PHE A 520 17.89 -23.48 -32.13
CA PHE A 520 17.73 -23.69 -30.70
C PHE A 520 16.92 -24.95 -30.42
N PHE A 521 15.80 -25.20 -31.09
CA PHE A 521 15.06 -26.46 -30.88
C PHE A 521 15.92 -27.71 -31.14
N LYS A 522 16.72 -27.72 -32.21
CA LYS A 522 17.53 -28.87 -32.66
C LYS A 522 18.73 -29.22 -31.77
N GLU A 523 19.17 -28.34 -30.87
CA GLU A 523 20.27 -28.68 -29.94
C GLU A 523 19.86 -29.74 -28.91
N ARG A 524 18.56 -30.00 -28.76
CA ARG A 524 18.02 -30.93 -27.77
C ARG A 524 17.20 -32.00 -28.45
N HIS A 525 17.18 -33.16 -27.84
CA HIS A 525 16.45 -34.32 -28.33
C HIS A 525 15.22 -34.54 -27.45
N PHE A 526 14.17 -35.19 -27.95
CA PHE A 526 12.96 -35.44 -27.17
C PHE A 526 12.63 -36.92 -27.19
N CYS A 527 12.15 -37.44 -26.06
CA CYS A 527 11.70 -38.82 -25.94
C CYS A 527 10.32 -38.85 -25.27
N TRP A 528 9.51 -39.84 -25.60
CA TRP A 528 8.27 -40.11 -24.88
C TRP A 528 8.58 -40.59 -23.45
N THR A 529 7.86 -40.03 -22.48
CA THR A 529 7.83 -40.49 -21.07
C THR A 529 6.51 -41.17 -20.73
N SER A 530 5.42 -40.79 -21.40
CA SER A 530 4.13 -41.48 -21.42
C SER A 530 3.49 -41.34 -22.82
N GLU A 531 2.32 -41.94 -23.07
CA GLU A 531 1.63 -41.79 -24.37
C GLU A 531 1.31 -40.32 -24.72
N ASN A 532 1.21 -39.44 -23.72
CA ASN A 532 0.81 -38.04 -23.90
C ASN A 532 1.84 -37.03 -23.38
N SER A 533 3.06 -37.47 -23.04
CA SER A 533 4.10 -36.58 -22.52
C SER A 533 5.47 -36.89 -23.10
N THR A 534 6.17 -35.83 -23.50
CA THR A 534 7.57 -35.90 -23.91
C THR A 534 8.47 -35.24 -22.86
N GLU A 535 9.70 -35.69 -22.75
CA GLU A 535 10.76 -35.01 -22.02
C GLU A 535 11.87 -34.53 -22.94
N GLN A 536 12.63 -33.54 -22.47
CA GLN A 536 13.75 -32.96 -23.19
C GLN A 536 15.07 -33.61 -22.73
N CYS A 537 15.73 -34.32 -23.64
CA CYS A 537 16.98 -35.02 -23.40
C CYS A 537 18.19 -34.17 -23.80
N SER A 538 19.21 -34.18 -22.94
CA SER A 538 20.54 -33.68 -23.28
C SER A 538 21.21 -34.54 -24.37
N VAL A 539 21.61 -33.91 -25.47
CA VAL A 539 22.29 -34.61 -26.59
C VAL A 539 23.67 -35.12 -26.17
N SER A 540 24.41 -34.38 -25.32
CA SER A 540 25.73 -34.78 -24.84
C SER A 540 25.68 -35.98 -23.89
N GLU A 541 24.69 -36.02 -22.99
CA GLU A 541 24.57 -37.08 -21.97
C GLU A 541 23.93 -38.34 -22.55
N HIS A 542 22.85 -38.19 -23.33
CA HIS A 542 22.04 -39.32 -23.79
C HIS A 542 22.36 -39.76 -25.23
N LYS A 543 23.28 -39.09 -25.92
CA LYS A 543 23.74 -39.44 -27.28
C LYS A 543 22.60 -39.64 -28.30
N ARG A 544 21.50 -38.88 -28.12
CA ARG A 544 20.26 -38.96 -28.92
C ARG A 544 19.61 -40.35 -28.92
N ILE A 545 19.59 -41.02 -27.77
CA ILE A 545 18.95 -42.33 -27.59
C ILE A 545 17.64 -42.12 -26.83
N CYS A 546 16.56 -42.72 -27.32
CA CYS A 546 15.35 -42.95 -26.56
C CYS A 546 15.12 -44.45 -26.36
N TYR A 547 14.45 -44.83 -25.27
CA TYR A 547 14.07 -46.22 -25.00
C TYR A 547 12.59 -46.37 -24.70
N TYR A 548 12.05 -47.55 -25.05
CA TYR A 548 10.76 -48.08 -24.64
C TYR A 548 11.00 -49.47 -24.06
N ALA A 549 10.69 -49.67 -22.79
CA ALA A 549 10.93 -50.91 -22.06
C ALA A 549 9.65 -51.50 -21.48
N VAL A 550 9.56 -52.83 -21.52
CA VAL A 550 8.53 -53.62 -20.84
C VAL A 550 9.23 -54.46 -19.79
N ILE A 551 8.89 -54.21 -18.53
CA ILE A 551 9.46 -54.82 -17.33
C ILE A 551 8.44 -55.80 -16.76
N ASN A 552 8.84 -57.05 -16.51
CA ASN A 552 7.95 -58.11 -15.98
C ASN A 552 6.63 -58.23 -16.78
N ASP A 553 6.71 -58.06 -18.10
CA ASP A 553 5.62 -58.16 -19.08
C ASP A 553 4.46 -57.16 -18.98
N ASN A 554 4.38 -56.36 -17.91
CA ASN A 554 3.23 -55.50 -17.65
C ASN A 554 3.59 -54.02 -17.40
N ILE A 555 4.81 -53.72 -16.94
CA ILE A 555 5.20 -52.36 -16.59
C ILE A 555 5.90 -51.73 -17.80
N VAL A 556 5.33 -50.65 -18.32
CA VAL A 556 5.95 -49.87 -19.41
C VAL A 556 6.76 -48.73 -18.80
N GLU A 557 8.02 -48.63 -19.21
CA GLU A 557 8.89 -47.51 -18.91
C GLU A 557 9.52 -46.97 -20.20
N GLN A 558 9.55 -45.66 -20.38
CA GLN A 558 10.14 -45.03 -21.56
C GLN A 558 10.76 -43.68 -21.21
N GLY A 559 11.81 -43.29 -21.92
CA GLY A 559 12.50 -42.01 -21.68
C GLY A 559 13.85 -41.89 -22.37
N CYS A 560 14.67 -40.96 -21.89
CA CYS A 560 15.99 -40.64 -22.42
C CYS A 560 17.08 -41.67 -22.07
N GLY A 561 17.96 -41.93 -23.03
CA GLY A 561 19.28 -42.48 -22.82
C GLY A 561 19.36 -44.00 -22.76
N ASN A 562 20.54 -44.48 -22.37
CA ASN A 562 20.87 -45.90 -22.33
C ASN A 562 20.67 -46.44 -20.90
N LYS A 563 19.40 -46.59 -20.50
CA LYS A 563 19.06 -47.11 -19.17
C LYS A 563 19.54 -48.56 -19.01
N THR A 564 19.98 -48.87 -17.79
CA THR A 564 20.23 -50.24 -17.31
C THR A 564 19.20 -50.56 -16.24
N TRP A 565 18.72 -51.81 -16.23
CA TRP A 565 17.68 -52.28 -15.32
C TRP A 565 18.25 -53.34 -14.39
N ASN A 566 17.80 -53.35 -13.13
CA ASN A 566 18.19 -54.36 -12.14
C ASN A 566 17.19 -55.53 -12.12
N GLU A 567 15.99 -55.31 -12.65
CA GLU A 567 14.90 -56.27 -12.75
C GLU A 567 15.25 -57.41 -13.70
N THR A 568 14.72 -58.59 -13.39
CA THR A 568 14.69 -59.71 -14.34
C THR A 568 13.62 -59.48 -15.40
N ASN A 569 13.80 -60.04 -16.60
CA ASN A 569 12.80 -60.00 -17.69
C ASN A 569 12.46 -58.58 -18.16
N VAL A 570 13.49 -57.81 -18.53
CA VAL A 570 13.31 -56.52 -19.19
C VAL A 570 13.55 -56.66 -20.69
N ARG A 571 12.60 -56.16 -21.48
CA ARG A 571 12.72 -56.02 -22.93
C ARG A 571 12.71 -54.54 -23.24
N ALA A 572 13.77 -54.03 -23.87
CA ALA A 572 13.87 -52.61 -24.19
C ALA A 572 14.20 -52.42 -25.66
N ALA A 573 13.32 -51.72 -26.37
CA ALA A 573 13.58 -51.22 -27.71
C ALA A 573 14.15 -49.80 -27.62
N LYS A 574 15.21 -49.54 -28.38
CA LYS A 574 15.93 -48.28 -28.44
C LYS A 574 15.92 -47.77 -29.87
N CYS A 575 15.93 -46.46 -30.01
CA CYS A 575 16.07 -45.76 -31.27
C CYS A 575 17.08 -44.62 -31.08
N GLN A 576 17.82 -44.29 -32.13
CA GLN A 576 18.91 -43.32 -32.08
C GLN A 576 18.77 -42.30 -33.22
N ASN A 577 19.13 -41.05 -32.94
CA ASN A 577 19.18 -39.94 -33.90
C ASN A 577 17.83 -39.41 -34.42
N GLU A 578 16.70 -39.87 -33.89
CA GLU A 578 15.37 -39.40 -34.27
C GLU A 578 14.72 -38.59 -33.13
N HIS A 579 14.28 -37.35 -33.39
CA HIS A 579 13.80 -36.42 -32.33
C HIS A 579 12.60 -36.91 -31.50
N LEU A 580 11.92 -38.00 -31.88
CA LEU A 580 10.85 -38.64 -31.14
C LEU A 580 10.49 -40.03 -31.72
N CYS A 581 10.94 -41.13 -31.10
CA CYS A 581 10.88 -42.47 -31.75
C CYS A 581 10.52 -43.66 -30.83
N ASN A 582 10.62 -43.52 -29.51
CA ASN A 582 10.42 -44.60 -28.54
C ASN A 582 8.93 -44.89 -28.27
N THR A 583 8.24 -45.43 -29.26
CA THR A 583 6.81 -45.75 -29.19
C THR A 583 6.56 -47.24 -28.95
N LYS A 584 5.33 -47.59 -28.56
CA LYS A 584 4.87 -49.00 -28.54
C LYS A 584 5.04 -49.69 -29.90
N LYS A 585 4.88 -48.95 -31.00
CA LYS A 585 5.09 -49.46 -32.35
C LYS A 585 6.55 -49.92 -32.55
N LEU A 586 7.53 -49.08 -32.18
CA LEU A 586 8.96 -49.45 -32.21
C LEU A 586 9.20 -50.74 -31.42
N PHE A 587 8.61 -50.87 -30.24
CA PHE A 587 8.76 -52.05 -29.41
C PHE A 587 8.22 -53.32 -30.07
N VAL A 588 7.03 -53.26 -30.67
CA VAL A 588 6.39 -54.41 -31.34
C VAL A 588 7.16 -54.83 -32.60
N GLU A 589 7.72 -53.86 -33.34
CA GLU A 589 8.47 -54.10 -34.58
C GLU A 589 9.93 -54.52 -34.31
N SER A 590 10.40 -54.43 -33.07
CA SER A 590 11.78 -54.77 -32.70
C SER A 590 12.02 -56.27 -32.58
N LEU A 591 13.19 -56.73 -33.06
CA LEU A 591 13.67 -58.09 -32.87
C LEU A 591 14.39 -58.23 -31.53
N PHE A 592 13.95 -59.16 -30.70
CA PHE A 592 14.53 -59.48 -29.39
C PHE A 592 15.18 -60.86 -29.41
N CYS A 593 16.47 -60.93 -29.05
CA CYS A 593 17.26 -62.15 -29.02
C CYS A 593 17.69 -62.48 -27.60
N LEU A 594 17.91 -63.77 -27.32
CA LEU A 594 18.52 -64.19 -26.06
C LEU A 594 19.97 -63.72 -26.00
N ASN A 595 20.41 -63.21 -24.85
CA ASN A 595 21.78 -62.76 -24.63
C ASN A 595 22.46 -63.61 -23.55
N LYS A 596 23.45 -64.40 -23.95
CA LYS A 596 24.26 -65.25 -23.06
C LYS A 596 25.71 -65.23 -23.53
N GLY A 597 26.62 -64.77 -22.67
CA GLY A 597 28.03 -64.71 -22.97
C GLY A 597 28.69 -66.08 -22.97
N LYS A 598 29.84 -66.18 -23.64
CA LYS A 598 30.65 -67.39 -23.73
C LYS A 598 31.03 -67.95 -22.34
N ASP A 599 31.25 -67.09 -21.35
CA ASP A 599 31.74 -67.49 -20.02
C ASP A 599 30.65 -67.64 -18.94
N ASP A 600 29.38 -67.44 -19.28
CA ASP A 600 28.27 -67.48 -18.33
C ASP A 600 27.82 -68.92 -18.02
N LEU A 601 28.31 -69.47 -16.91
CA LEU A 601 27.94 -70.79 -16.39
C LEU A 601 26.56 -70.83 -15.69
N LYS A 602 26.03 -69.67 -15.29
CA LYS A 602 24.69 -69.52 -14.69
C LYS A 602 23.82 -68.65 -15.59
N GLU A 603 22.52 -68.96 -15.65
CA GLU A 603 21.52 -68.06 -16.23
C GLU A 603 21.52 -66.76 -15.41
N THR A 604 22.30 -65.77 -15.82
CA THR A 604 22.34 -64.47 -15.16
C THR A 604 21.37 -63.50 -15.84
N LYS A 605 20.84 -62.62 -14.99
CA LYS A 605 19.72 -61.72 -15.23
C LYS A 605 20.07 -60.64 -16.26
N SER A 606 19.92 -60.96 -17.54
CA SER A 606 19.80 -60.04 -18.68
C SER A 606 19.55 -60.89 -19.94
N SER A 607 18.52 -61.73 -19.91
CA SER A 607 18.33 -62.78 -20.90
C SER A 607 17.86 -62.29 -22.27
N VAL A 608 17.69 -60.98 -22.50
CA VAL A 608 17.13 -60.44 -23.76
C VAL A 608 17.83 -59.14 -24.19
N ILE A 609 18.19 -59.05 -25.47
CA ILE A 609 18.75 -57.86 -26.12
C ILE A 609 17.97 -57.55 -27.41
N GLN A 610 17.79 -56.27 -27.75
CA GLN A 610 17.26 -55.85 -29.05
C GLN A 610 18.36 -55.96 -30.11
N CYS A 611 18.03 -56.52 -31.27
CA CYS A 611 18.95 -56.68 -32.38
C CYS A 611 18.37 -56.08 -33.66
N ASP A 612 19.25 -55.62 -34.55
CA ASP A 612 18.81 -54.94 -35.78
C ASP A 612 18.30 -55.92 -36.85
N ASN A 613 18.87 -57.13 -36.94
CA ASN A 613 18.65 -58.03 -38.08
C ASN A 613 18.40 -59.49 -37.71
N GLU A 614 19.32 -60.11 -36.97
CA GLU A 614 19.31 -61.56 -36.71
C GLU A 614 19.79 -61.88 -35.29
N CYS A 615 19.24 -62.94 -34.73
CA CYS A 615 19.73 -63.59 -33.52
C CYS A 615 20.63 -64.76 -33.91
N PHE A 616 21.73 -65.01 -33.18
CA PHE A 616 22.50 -66.24 -33.32
C PHE A 616 22.64 -67.01 -32.01
N THR A 617 22.81 -68.32 -32.16
CA THR A 617 23.32 -69.22 -31.11
C THR A 617 24.55 -69.93 -31.64
N ARG A 618 25.59 -70.03 -30.81
CA ARG A 618 26.83 -70.75 -31.11
C ARG A 618 27.16 -71.71 -29.98
N ARG A 619 27.62 -72.92 -30.34
CA ARG A 619 28.26 -73.82 -29.38
C ARG A 619 29.75 -73.87 -29.66
N TYR A 620 30.55 -73.61 -28.64
CA TYR A 620 32.00 -73.73 -28.72
C TYR A 620 32.45 -75.18 -28.54
N LEU A 621 33.68 -75.47 -28.96
CA LEU A 621 34.29 -76.80 -28.81
C LEU A 621 34.30 -77.28 -27.36
N ASP A 622 34.52 -76.40 -26.38
CA ASP A 622 34.45 -76.74 -24.95
C ASP A 622 33.03 -76.98 -24.42
N GLY A 623 32.00 -76.76 -25.24
CA GLY A 623 30.58 -76.96 -24.92
C GLY A 623 29.87 -75.70 -24.43
N LYS A 624 30.59 -74.59 -24.23
CA LYS A 624 30.01 -73.30 -23.85
C LYS A 624 29.06 -72.81 -24.93
N LEU A 625 27.93 -72.23 -24.50
CA LEU A 625 26.89 -71.71 -25.36
C LEU A 625 26.96 -70.18 -25.35
N GLU A 626 26.95 -69.57 -26.53
CA GLU A 626 26.81 -68.13 -26.71
C GLU A 626 25.54 -67.83 -27.49
N GLN A 627 24.80 -66.81 -27.05
CA GLN A 627 23.58 -66.32 -27.67
C GLN A 627 23.70 -64.80 -27.76
N SER A 628 23.55 -64.22 -28.96
CA SER A 628 23.65 -62.76 -29.12
C SER A 628 23.04 -62.29 -30.45
N CYS A 629 23.20 -61.00 -30.76
CA CYS A 629 22.84 -60.39 -32.03
C CYS A 629 23.90 -60.66 -33.10
N GLY A 630 23.47 -60.91 -34.33
CA GLY A 630 24.34 -60.95 -35.50
C GLY A 630 24.11 -62.18 -36.35
N ASN A 631 24.81 -62.20 -37.48
CA ASN A 631 24.83 -63.34 -38.37
C ASN A 631 26.08 -64.19 -38.09
N CYS A 632 25.94 -65.49 -38.22
CA CYS A 632 27.00 -66.43 -37.97
C CYS A 632 27.58 -67.04 -39.24
N THR A 633 28.90 -67.10 -39.30
CA THR A 633 29.66 -67.58 -40.46
C THR A 633 30.21 -69.01 -40.30
N ASN A 634 30.04 -69.63 -39.13
CA ASN A 634 30.56 -70.96 -38.81
C ASN A 634 29.45 -72.02 -38.75
N ASN A 635 29.81 -73.28 -39.05
CA ASN A 635 28.88 -74.42 -39.05
C ASN A 635 28.32 -74.76 -37.65
N ASP A 636 29.02 -74.42 -36.58
CA ASP A 636 28.62 -74.68 -35.19
C ASP A 636 27.71 -73.58 -34.60
N CYS A 637 27.01 -72.89 -35.51
CA CYS A 637 26.23 -71.73 -35.21
C CYS A 637 25.00 -71.65 -36.12
N LYS A 638 23.92 -71.07 -35.61
CA LYS A 638 22.68 -70.86 -36.37
C LYS A 638 22.15 -69.47 -36.10
N SER A 639 21.72 -68.81 -37.18
CA SER A 639 21.04 -67.52 -37.16
C SER A 639 19.54 -67.69 -37.38
N CYS A 640 18.74 -66.76 -36.86
CA CYS A 640 17.28 -66.74 -37.03
C CYS A 640 16.72 -65.32 -36.86
N LYS A 641 15.50 -65.07 -37.35
CA LYS A 641 14.89 -63.73 -37.48
C LYS A 641 13.61 -63.51 -36.67
N ILE A 642 13.32 -64.41 -35.74
CA ILE A 642 12.09 -64.37 -34.93
C ILE A 642 12.47 -64.10 -33.48
N ASN A 643 11.61 -63.42 -32.73
CA ASN A 643 11.86 -63.14 -31.32
C ASN A 643 12.18 -64.43 -30.54
N PHE A 644 13.26 -64.40 -29.76
CA PHE A 644 13.73 -65.49 -28.90
C PHE A 644 14.06 -66.80 -29.63
N CYS A 645 14.34 -66.74 -30.92
CA CYS A 645 14.58 -67.94 -31.73
C CYS A 645 15.94 -68.60 -31.48
N ASN A 646 16.90 -67.89 -30.89
CA ASN A 646 18.28 -68.35 -30.70
C ASN A 646 18.43 -69.23 -29.45
N THR A 647 17.65 -70.30 -29.36
CA THR A 647 17.64 -71.27 -28.25
C THR A 647 18.79 -72.28 -28.34
N LYS A 648 19.07 -73.01 -27.25
CA LYS A 648 20.24 -73.92 -27.16
C LYS A 648 20.15 -75.18 -28.05
N ASP A 649 18.95 -75.52 -28.50
CA ASP A 649 18.60 -76.76 -29.19
C ASP A 649 18.73 -76.68 -30.73
N ILE A 650 18.91 -75.49 -31.29
CA ILE A 650 19.09 -75.30 -32.74
C ILE A 650 20.53 -75.56 -33.20
N VAL A 651 21.51 -75.54 -32.29
CA VAL A 651 22.92 -75.81 -32.60
C VAL A 651 23.32 -77.24 -32.27
N ALA A 652 24.15 -77.82 -33.12
CA ALA A 652 24.72 -79.15 -32.91
C ALA A 652 25.55 -79.19 -31.61
N LYS A 653 25.67 -80.39 -31.05
CA LYS A 653 26.65 -80.73 -30.02
C LYS A 653 27.80 -81.51 -30.64
N HIS A 654 28.90 -81.61 -29.91
CA HIS A 654 30.07 -82.34 -30.40
C HIS A 654 30.25 -83.65 -29.66
N CYS A 655 30.63 -84.70 -30.39
CA CYS A 655 31.01 -86.00 -29.84
C CYS A 655 32.50 -86.25 -30.14
N TRP A 656 33.20 -86.96 -29.25
CA TRP A 656 34.57 -87.40 -29.51
C TRP A 656 34.63 -88.45 -30.61
N THR A 657 35.69 -88.40 -31.42
CA THR A 657 36.08 -89.46 -32.36
C THR A 657 37.37 -90.15 -31.88
N ASN A 658 37.78 -91.24 -32.53
CA ASN A 658 38.98 -92.00 -32.15
C ASN A 658 40.29 -91.22 -32.29
N ASN A 659 40.34 -90.25 -33.19
CA ASN A 659 41.57 -89.51 -33.50
C ASN A 659 41.77 -88.31 -32.55
N GLY A 660 40.97 -88.20 -31.48
CA GLY A 660 40.96 -87.02 -30.60
C GLY A 660 40.27 -85.80 -31.20
N SER A 661 39.74 -85.90 -32.43
CA SER A 661 38.89 -84.87 -33.04
C SER A 661 37.43 -85.01 -32.57
N THR A 662 36.55 -84.15 -33.09
CA THR A 662 35.12 -84.21 -32.81
C THR A 662 34.28 -84.25 -34.07
N CYS A 663 33.13 -84.93 -34.02
CA CYS A 663 32.07 -84.84 -35.02
C CYS A 663 30.88 -84.05 -34.44
N SER A 664 30.06 -83.46 -35.31
CA SER A 664 28.86 -82.71 -34.92
C SER A 664 27.62 -83.60 -35.01
N ALA A 665 26.80 -83.59 -33.97
CA ALA A 665 25.53 -84.32 -33.88
C ALA A 665 24.42 -83.33 -33.52
N GLY A 666 23.21 -83.53 -34.04
CA GLY A 666 22.03 -82.74 -33.65
C GLY A 666 21.83 -82.71 -32.13
N TYR A 667 21.14 -81.68 -31.61
CA TYR A 667 20.96 -81.52 -30.16
C TYR A 667 20.34 -82.77 -29.50
N TYR A 668 19.38 -83.40 -30.17
CA TYR A 668 18.70 -84.63 -29.73
C TYR A 668 19.37 -85.94 -30.19
N GLU A 669 20.45 -85.88 -30.99
CA GLU A 669 21.15 -87.07 -31.47
C GLU A 669 22.12 -87.63 -30.41
N ASN A 670 22.66 -88.82 -30.61
CA ASN A 670 23.53 -89.46 -29.61
C ASN A 670 25.01 -89.35 -29.96
N CYS A 671 25.85 -89.30 -28.93
CA CYS A 671 27.25 -89.66 -29.03
C CYS A 671 27.41 -91.13 -28.63
N PHE A 672 28.23 -91.90 -29.32
CA PHE A 672 28.47 -93.31 -28.99
C PHE A 672 29.92 -93.59 -28.58
N THR A 673 30.09 -94.64 -27.79
CA THR A 673 31.38 -95.31 -27.51
C THR A 673 31.16 -96.81 -27.53
N GLU A 674 32.06 -97.55 -28.16
CA GLU A 674 32.02 -99.01 -28.22
C GLU A 674 33.43 -99.61 -28.17
N ARG A 675 33.52 -100.93 -27.99
CA ARG A 675 34.77 -101.70 -28.09
C ARG A 675 34.76 -102.53 -29.36
N THR A 676 35.83 -102.46 -30.14
CA THR A 676 36.07 -103.37 -31.26
C THR A 676 36.43 -104.77 -30.77
N GLU A 677 36.52 -105.74 -31.69
CA GLU A 677 36.90 -107.14 -31.39
C GLU A 677 38.21 -107.27 -30.60
N THR A 678 39.14 -106.33 -30.80
CA THR A 678 40.44 -106.27 -30.12
C THR A 678 40.41 -105.43 -28.83
N ASN A 679 39.22 -105.19 -28.29
CA ASN A 679 39.00 -104.32 -27.12
C ASN A 679 39.50 -102.87 -27.30
N LYS A 680 39.78 -102.44 -28.54
CA LYS A 680 40.12 -101.04 -28.84
C LYS A 680 38.86 -100.20 -28.79
N LEU A 681 39.00 -98.97 -28.30
CA LEU A 681 37.87 -98.06 -28.15
C LEU A 681 37.52 -97.42 -29.50
N ASN A 682 36.24 -97.45 -29.87
CA ASN A 682 35.69 -96.74 -31.02
C ASN A 682 34.65 -95.71 -30.53
N LYS A 683 34.64 -94.50 -31.10
CA LYS A 683 33.82 -93.36 -30.68
C LYS A 683 33.33 -92.59 -31.91
N GLY A 684 32.13 -92.03 -31.82
CA GLY A 684 31.62 -91.12 -32.83
C GLY A 684 30.25 -90.56 -32.53
N CYS A 685 29.61 -90.06 -33.59
CA CYS A 685 28.25 -89.52 -33.60
C CYS A 685 27.28 -90.58 -34.14
N GLY A 686 26.07 -90.61 -33.60
CA GLY A 686 24.99 -91.49 -34.07
C GLY A 686 24.64 -92.62 -33.11
N HIS A 687 24.09 -93.69 -33.68
CA HIS A 687 23.51 -94.81 -32.94
C HIS A 687 24.49 -95.98 -32.82
N CYS A 688 24.22 -96.84 -31.83
CA CYS A 688 24.97 -98.06 -31.59
C CYS A 688 24.54 -99.18 -32.54
N ASN A 689 25.52 -99.79 -33.20
CA ASN A 689 25.32 -100.95 -34.08
C ASN A 689 25.93 -102.25 -33.52
N SER A 690 26.54 -102.18 -32.33
CA SER A 690 27.23 -103.30 -31.67
C SER A 690 26.67 -103.52 -30.26
N PRO A 691 26.63 -104.77 -29.76
CA PRO A 691 26.28 -105.06 -28.36
C PRO A 691 27.30 -104.50 -27.35
N THR A 692 28.52 -104.13 -27.79
CA THR A 692 29.54 -103.50 -26.93
C THR A 692 29.43 -101.98 -26.86
N CYS A 693 28.41 -101.39 -27.51
CA CYS A 693 28.24 -99.96 -27.67
C CYS A 693 27.29 -99.35 -26.63
N LYS A 694 27.62 -98.16 -26.11
CA LYS A 694 26.73 -97.32 -25.29
C LYS A 694 26.63 -95.91 -25.88
N THR A 695 25.46 -95.30 -25.73
CA THR A 695 25.19 -93.93 -26.16
C THR A 695 25.07 -92.97 -24.98
N CYS A 696 25.24 -91.67 -25.25
CA CYS A 696 24.98 -90.59 -24.31
C CYS A 696 24.55 -89.31 -25.05
N THR A 697 23.79 -88.45 -24.39
CA THR A 697 23.18 -87.24 -24.99
C THR A 697 23.92 -85.95 -24.66
N GLY A 698 24.93 -85.98 -23.79
CA GLY A 698 25.71 -84.80 -23.41
C GLY A 698 26.72 -84.37 -24.49
N HIS A 699 27.20 -83.12 -24.40
CA HIS A 699 28.33 -82.68 -25.20
C HIS A 699 29.59 -83.44 -24.77
N ARG A 700 30.27 -84.08 -25.72
CA ARG A 700 31.54 -84.81 -25.50
C ARG A 700 31.48 -85.85 -24.38
N CYS A 701 30.30 -86.40 -24.10
CA CYS A 701 30.06 -87.35 -23.03
C CYS A 701 30.70 -88.73 -23.28
N ASN A 702 31.11 -89.01 -24.52
CA ASN A 702 31.63 -90.29 -24.99
C ASN A 702 33.18 -90.36 -24.84
N ASP A 703 33.70 -89.90 -23.70
CA ASP A 703 35.14 -89.73 -23.46
C ASP A 703 35.92 -91.06 -23.30
N GLY A 704 35.21 -92.17 -23.03
CA GLY A 704 35.78 -93.49 -22.92
C GLY A 704 36.54 -93.80 -21.64
N LYS A 705 36.71 -92.86 -20.71
CA LYS A 705 37.61 -93.02 -19.55
C LYS A 705 37.13 -94.09 -18.56
N LYS A 706 35.83 -94.36 -18.51
CA LYS A 706 35.19 -95.39 -17.68
C LYS A 706 34.48 -96.48 -18.49
N PHE A 707 34.89 -96.67 -19.74
CA PHE A 707 34.21 -97.61 -20.63
C PHE A 707 34.73 -99.05 -20.41
N PRO A 708 33.84 -100.02 -20.12
CA PRO A 708 34.26 -101.39 -19.80
C PRO A 708 35.01 -102.04 -20.97
N TYR A 709 35.83 -103.03 -20.65
CA TYR A 709 36.34 -104.00 -21.60
C TYR A 709 35.36 -105.15 -21.70
N TYR A 710 35.49 -106.00 -22.71
CA TYR A 710 34.64 -107.18 -22.84
C TYR A 710 35.49 -108.45 -22.96
N CYS A 711 34.93 -109.56 -22.51
CA CYS A 711 35.41 -110.93 -22.74
C CYS A 711 34.19 -111.82 -22.97
N PHE A 712 34.33 -112.95 -23.67
CA PHE A 712 33.26 -113.95 -23.67
C PHE A 712 33.18 -114.69 -22.34
N ASP A 713 31.98 -115.12 -21.99
CA ASP A 713 31.73 -116.10 -20.94
C ASP A 713 32.19 -117.50 -21.35
N SER A 714 32.06 -118.46 -20.43
CA SER A 714 32.55 -119.84 -20.62
C SER A 714 31.85 -120.58 -21.78
N ASP A 715 30.63 -120.17 -22.13
CA ASP A 715 29.86 -120.75 -23.25
C ASP A 715 30.19 -120.10 -24.60
N GLY A 716 31.01 -119.04 -24.63
CA GLY A 716 31.40 -118.32 -25.84
C GLY A 716 30.26 -117.55 -26.50
N LYS A 717 29.12 -117.36 -25.80
CA LYS A 717 27.89 -116.78 -26.36
C LYS A 717 27.54 -115.42 -25.76
N LYS A 718 27.93 -115.14 -24.51
CA LYS A 718 27.61 -113.89 -23.81
C LYS A 718 28.87 -113.07 -23.58
N LEU A 719 28.75 -111.74 -23.73
CA LEU A 719 29.82 -110.81 -23.38
C LEU A 719 29.73 -110.43 -21.90
N LEU A 720 30.87 -110.46 -21.21
CA LEU A 720 31.08 -110.02 -19.84
C LEU A 720 31.72 -108.64 -19.83
N GLU A 721 31.18 -107.68 -19.07
CA GLU A 721 31.84 -106.40 -18.84
C GLU A 721 33.00 -106.56 -17.84
N CYS A 722 34.21 -106.26 -18.30
CA CYS A 722 35.46 -106.46 -17.58
C CYS A 722 36.12 -105.13 -17.20
N PRO A 723 36.75 -105.05 -16.01
CA PRO A 723 37.46 -103.85 -15.56
C PRO A 723 38.84 -103.66 -16.23
N ASN A 724 39.36 -104.68 -16.92
CA ASN A 724 40.66 -104.65 -17.61
C ASN A 724 40.56 -105.46 -18.93
N PRO A 725 41.48 -105.25 -19.89
CA PRO A 725 41.38 -105.87 -21.22
C PRO A 725 41.70 -107.36 -21.25
N TYR A 726 42.23 -107.92 -20.17
CA TYR A 726 42.68 -109.30 -20.17
C TYR A 726 41.48 -110.23 -19.99
N CYS A 727 41.44 -111.26 -20.82
CA CYS A 727 40.55 -112.39 -20.73
C CYS A 727 41.38 -113.64 -20.46
N TYR A 728 40.80 -114.62 -19.77
CA TYR A 728 41.42 -115.93 -19.61
C TYR A 728 40.48 -117.04 -20.10
N ILE A 729 41.08 -118.18 -20.46
CA ILE A 729 40.39 -119.46 -20.58
C ILE A 729 41.28 -120.56 -19.98
N ASP A 730 40.69 -121.43 -19.16
CA ASP A 730 41.38 -122.57 -18.57
C ASP A 730 41.03 -123.91 -19.25
N ARG A 731 41.77 -124.95 -18.88
CA ARG A 731 41.58 -126.32 -19.38
C ARG A 731 40.17 -126.87 -19.19
N ASP A 732 39.45 -126.45 -18.15
CA ASP A 732 38.07 -126.88 -17.89
C ASP A 732 37.05 -126.07 -18.69
N LEU A 733 37.50 -125.17 -19.58
CA LEU A 733 36.71 -124.23 -20.37
C LEU A 733 36.04 -123.13 -19.52
N ASN A 734 36.53 -122.88 -18.31
CA ASN A 734 36.12 -121.66 -17.59
C ASN A 734 36.80 -120.47 -18.26
N ALA A 735 36.01 -119.46 -18.61
CA ALA A 735 36.48 -118.25 -19.25
C ALA A 735 35.86 -117.01 -18.63
N GLY A 736 36.63 -115.92 -18.55
CA GLY A 736 36.17 -114.67 -17.98
C GLY A 736 37.22 -113.56 -17.97
N CYS A 737 36.97 -112.54 -17.15
CA CYS A 737 37.83 -111.36 -17.03
C CYS A 737 39.11 -111.62 -16.22
N GLY A 738 40.19 -110.93 -16.57
CA GLY A 738 41.49 -110.99 -15.90
C GLY A 738 42.46 -112.00 -16.51
N THR A 739 43.62 -112.13 -15.87
CA THR A 739 44.65 -113.10 -16.25
C THR A 739 44.51 -114.39 -15.44
N CYS A 740 45.13 -115.47 -15.91
CA CYS A 740 45.17 -116.73 -15.17
C CYS A 740 45.80 -116.58 -13.78
N GLU A 741 46.83 -115.73 -13.66
CA GLU A 741 47.49 -115.42 -12.38
C GLU A 741 46.53 -114.81 -11.37
N ARG A 742 45.80 -113.78 -11.82
CA ARG A 742 44.94 -112.99 -10.96
C ARG A 742 43.78 -113.83 -10.45
N ASN A 743 43.30 -114.76 -11.27
CA ASN A 743 42.26 -115.72 -10.92
C ASN A 743 42.79 -116.97 -10.19
N LYS A 744 44.10 -117.04 -9.89
CA LYS A 744 44.76 -118.13 -9.16
C LYS A 744 44.51 -119.51 -9.78
N ILE A 745 44.47 -119.57 -11.11
CA ILE A 745 44.18 -120.81 -11.84
C ILE A 745 45.43 -121.68 -11.85
N LYS A 746 45.33 -122.85 -11.23
CA LYS A 746 46.44 -123.82 -11.10
C LYS A 746 46.53 -124.82 -12.24
N LYS A 747 45.56 -124.79 -13.16
CA LYS A 747 45.51 -125.64 -14.36
C LYS A 747 46.06 -124.88 -15.57
N SER A 748 46.31 -125.59 -16.67
CA SER A 748 46.69 -124.97 -17.94
C SER A 748 45.69 -123.87 -18.33
N CYS A 749 46.18 -122.66 -18.44
CA CYS A 749 45.39 -121.48 -18.69
C CYS A 749 46.11 -120.52 -19.62
N VAL A 750 45.35 -119.89 -20.51
CA VAL A 750 45.85 -118.87 -21.44
C VAL A 750 45.16 -117.55 -21.15
N ASP A 751 45.96 -116.50 -21.03
CA ASP A 751 45.51 -115.12 -21.02
C ASP A 751 45.70 -114.46 -22.40
N CYS A 752 44.81 -113.52 -22.71
CA CYS A 752 44.82 -112.80 -23.98
C CYS A 752 44.01 -111.49 -23.84
N SER A 753 44.12 -110.57 -24.81
CA SER A 753 43.60 -109.19 -24.68
C SER A 753 42.38 -108.84 -25.55
N ASP A 754 41.98 -109.71 -26.46
CA ASP A 754 40.85 -109.48 -27.38
C ASP A 754 39.57 -110.11 -26.82
N PHE A 755 38.39 -109.52 -26.98
CA PHE A 755 37.22 -110.10 -26.29
C PHE A 755 36.80 -111.47 -26.86
N LYS A 756 37.30 -111.85 -28.05
CA LYS A 756 37.09 -113.15 -28.70
C LYS A 756 38.23 -114.17 -28.46
N CYS A 757 39.31 -113.79 -27.78
CA CYS A 757 40.52 -114.61 -27.75
C CYS A 757 40.46 -115.77 -26.74
N ASN A 758 39.58 -115.69 -25.74
CA ASN A 758 39.38 -116.73 -24.73
C ASN A 758 38.51 -117.89 -25.27
N SER A 759 38.88 -118.39 -26.45
CA SER A 759 38.22 -119.50 -27.13
C SER A 759 38.98 -120.81 -26.92
N ARG A 760 38.27 -121.93 -27.04
CA ARG A 760 38.85 -123.28 -26.92
C ARG A 760 40.02 -123.54 -27.87
N ASN A 761 40.04 -122.90 -29.05
CA ASN A 761 41.13 -123.04 -30.00
C ASN A 761 42.45 -122.48 -29.45
N LYS A 762 42.38 -121.38 -28.69
CA LYS A 762 43.56 -120.74 -28.10
C LYS A 762 44.29 -121.63 -27.10
N LEU A 763 43.56 -122.44 -26.32
CA LEU A 763 44.16 -123.45 -25.44
C LEU A 763 44.87 -124.55 -26.23
N LYS A 764 44.28 -125.02 -27.33
CA LYS A 764 44.84 -126.10 -28.16
C LYS A 764 46.11 -125.71 -28.91
N GLU A 765 46.26 -124.45 -29.26
CA GLU A 765 47.43 -123.91 -29.99
C GLU A 765 48.68 -123.74 -29.12
N ASN A 766 48.54 -123.87 -27.81
CA ASN A 766 49.61 -123.67 -26.83
C ASN A 766 50.07 -125.00 -26.21
N ILE A 767 51.36 -125.10 -25.91
CA ILE A 767 51.97 -126.28 -25.27
C ILE A 767 52.16 -125.99 -23.79
N PHE A 768 51.67 -126.88 -22.93
CA PHE A 768 51.84 -126.82 -21.49
C PHE A 768 52.76 -127.96 -21.06
N CYS A 769 53.79 -127.63 -20.30
CA CYS A 769 54.79 -128.58 -19.81
C CYS A 769 54.37 -129.08 -18.41
N TYR A 770 54.60 -130.34 -18.06
CA TYR A 770 54.48 -130.75 -16.65
C TYR A 770 55.65 -130.20 -15.83
N GLU A 771 55.38 -129.67 -14.65
CA GLU A 771 56.37 -129.23 -13.68
C GLU A 771 56.51 -130.29 -12.59
N ARG A 772 57.74 -130.63 -12.19
CA ARG A 772 57.98 -131.67 -11.20
C ARG A 772 58.49 -131.04 -9.90
N GLU A 773 57.75 -131.23 -8.81
CA GLU A 773 58.15 -130.76 -7.48
C GLU A 773 59.24 -131.66 -6.87
N TYR A 774 59.95 -131.14 -5.85
CA TYR A 774 61.05 -131.82 -5.15
C TYR A 774 60.70 -133.21 -4.57
N ASN A 775 59.42 -133.46 -4.31
CA ASN A 775 58.88 -134.74 -3.82
C ASN A 775 58.61 -135.76 -4.94
N GLY A 776 58.95 -135.43 -6.19
CA GLY A 776 58.77 -136.28 -7.36
C GLY A 776 57.37 -136.22 -7.98
N LYS A 777 56.44 -135.45 -7.41
CA LYS A 777 55.09 -135.27 -7.93
C LYS A 777 55.11 -134.36 -9.16
N GLU A 778 54.54 -134.85 -10.26
CA GLU A 778 54.31 -134.08 -11.47
C GLU A 778 52.99 -133.31 -11.30
N ILE A 779 53.04 -132.00 -11.51
CA ILE A 779 51.89 -131.11 -11.58
C ILE A 779 51.83 -130.52 -12.99
N GLU A 780 50.63 -130.40 -13.55
CA GLU A 780 50.46 -129.78 -14.86
C GLU A 780 50.88 -128.31 -14.80
N GLY A 781 51.72 -127.88 -15.75
CA GLY A 781 52.12 -126.49 -15.87
C GLY A 781 50.90 -125.62 -16.16
N SER A 782 50.72 -124.60 -15.32
CA SER A 782 49.58 -123.69 -15.43
C SER A 782 49.70 -122.71 -16.61
N ARG A 783 50.87 -122.60 -17.24
CA ARG A 783 51.19 -121.60 -18.27
C ARG A 783 51.76 -122.21 -19.55
N PRO A 784 51.52 -121.57 -20.71
CA PRO A 784 52.07 -122.03 -21.97
C PRO A 784 53.60 -121.80 -22.04
N CYS A 785 54.32 -122.77 -22.60
CA CYS A 785 55.77 -122.72 -22.75
C CYS A 785 56.12 -121.77 -23.93
N VAL A 786 56.88 -120.71 -23.66
CA VAL A 786 57.14 -119.59 -24.60
C VAL A 786 57.77 -120.06 -25.91
N GLU A 787 58.68 -121.04 -25.86
CA GLU A 787 59.36 -121.60 -27.02
C GLU A 787 58.66 -122.85 -27.60
N LYS A 788 57.43 -123.16 -27.15
CA LYS A 788 56.64 -124.33 -27.57
C LYS A 788 57.37 -125.68 -27.40
N THR A 789 58.34 -125.74 -26.50
CA THR A 789 59.13 -126.95 -26.22
C THR A 789 59.07 -127.28 -24.74
N CYS A 790 58.93 -128.57 -24.41
CA CYS A 790 59.13 -129.10 -23.06
C CYS A 790 60.51 -129.76 -23.03
N PHE A 791 61.29 -129.57 -21.96
CA PHE A 791 62.54 -130.31 -21.77
C PHE A 791 62.51 -131.07 -20.44
N ILE A 792 63.19 -132.22 -20.42
CA ILE A 792 63.46 -132.99 -19.20
C ILE A 792 64.98 -133.03 -19.07
N SER A 793 65.54 -132.38 -18.05
CA SER A 793 66.96 -132.49 -17.71
C SER A 793 67.13 -133.30 -16.42
N LYS A 794 68.09 -134.23 -16.43
CA LYS A 794 68.44 -135.07 -15.28
C LYS A 794 69.93 -134.84 -14.98
N ASP A 795 70.23 -134.08 -13.94
CA ASP A 795 71.61 -133.81 -13.54
C ASP A 795 72.19 -135.01 -12.76
N LEU A 796 73.34 -135.53 -13.18
CA LEU A 796 73.93 -136.80 -12.69
C LEU A 796 75.13 -136.62 -11.76
N VAL A 797 75.52 -135.39 -11.40
CA VAL A 797 76.64 -135.14 -10.48
C VAL A 797 76.22 -134.13 -9.41
N LYS A 798 75.86 -134.66 -8.22
CA LYS A 798 75.25 -134.01 -7.04
C LYS A 798 73.72 -133.91 -7.11
N GLY A 799 73.05 -134.58 -6.17
CA GLY A 799 71.61 -134.47 -5.94
C GLY A 799 71.18 -133.07 -5.49
N LYS A 800 71.11 -132.13 -6.44
CA LYS A 800 70.46 -130.83 -6.38
C LYS A 800 69.99 -130.48 -7.79
N ILE A 801 68.69 -130.58 -8.06
CA ILE A 801 68.07 -129.99 -9.25
C ILE A 801 67.62 -128.58 -8.86
N PHE A 802 68.25 -127.56 -9.43
CA PHE A 802 67.71 -126.20 -9.48
C PHE A 802 67.29 -125.93 -10.93
N CYS A 803 66.05 -125.47 -11.12
CA CYS A 803 65.65 -124.76 -12.33
C CYS A 803 66.22 -123.34 -12.26
N LEU A 804 67.27 -123.05 -13.03
CA LEU A 804 67.66 -121.67 -13.32
C LEU A 804 66.97 -121.22 -14.60
N VAL A 805 66.14 -120.18 -14.45
CA VAL A 805 65.63 -119.33 -15.51
C VAL A 805 66.81 -118.51 -16.05
N ASN A 806 67.11 -118.62 -17.34
CA ASN A 806 68.08 -117.76 -18.00
C ASN A 806 67.47 -116.36 -18.17
N TYR A 807 67.98 -115.36 -17.43
CA TYR A 807 67.82 -113.94 -17.78
C TYR A 807 69.11 -113.46 -18.45
N PRO A 808 69.05 -112.83 -19.64
CA PRO A 808 70.19 -112.10 -20.17
C PRO A 808 70.33 -110.76 -19.42
N LEU A 809 71.48 -110.57 -18.77
CA LEU A 809 71.92 -109.28 -18.22
C LEU A 809 72.97 -108.70 -19.18
N GLN A 810 72.61 -107.64 -19.90
CA GLN A 810 73.58 -106.65 -20.40
C GLN A 810 73.04 -105.23 -20.24
N ARG A 811 73.68 -104.54 -19.29
CA ARG A 811 74.03 -103.12 -19.09
C ARG A 811 73.36 -102.00 -19.92
N GLU A 812 72.92 -101.01 -19.14
CA GLU A 812 73.00 -99.55 -19.28
C GLU A 812 73.94 -98.98 -20.37
N ILE A 813 73.40 -98.07 -21.19
CA ILE A 813 73.61 -96.61 -21.11
C ILE A 813 72.22 -95.94 -21.14
#